data_AF-A2DPE2-F1
#
_entry.id   AF-A2DPE2-F1
#
_cell.length_a   1.000
_cell.length_b   1.000
_cell.length_c   1.000
_cell.angle_alpha   90.00
_cell.angle_beta   90.00
_cell.angle_gamma   90.00
#
_symmetry.space_group_name_H-M   'P 1'
#
loop_
_entity.id
_entity.type
_entity.pdbx_description
1 polymer ?
#
loop_
_entity_poly.entity_id
_entity_poly.type
_entity_poly.pdbx_seq_one_letter_code
_entity_poly.pdbx_strand_id
1 'polypeptide(L)'
;MFRSSLFSNLLSRQVLLNSAIGVKDNVVTVTTDYDYTNLLIFLKNYPEVDTLISISNIVPSYYPINRIKVSTIKIQGSANSVPSGFLIGNRYVKSVELSKNVTSIGPGCFKNSAIQNITIDGNISSLGEGAFYGCSSLTELSIMTKTIPNTFAANCFNLAKITISEESITIGSSAFAYCYSLAVFSFSKVTSIADKAFQFSGLNNATFPASVESIGVSAFAYSKIDAFTLEGSNVSIGDYAFQGTQLTEAKLTNVPRLGKGIFTECPSLESIETGVIEIPEEFASYCTKLEKVTANSAYIIGVRSFYNCIKLESITLNDNETTIKKECFMFCEKLDFAFKENQIYTISDYAFSYCSKLKLPSLHENTTVGNYAFIGCDKIEELTINWGLTSFGIFMGCKNLETVTYTYNSSTDVNVLPDYTFCNCSSLSEFIDKSVLSSVNSYAFASTNIKEINLFNAFIANYAFADGSLKKITLAGVSSSQTDAFYNCDSLKTIVFSKIADPAGVNAINFANLTLDEISIEEGHESLNISNGLLTYGNDTLVLVTPQFTKSELRIPESVTYINHEAFITNRYIKKLYIPFTVYIVDSSNIIHSTSIEKLEISFDSNATFYMGVRDNKKLKFINISTQFDKIGDNSFSNNENLEEVVLPSTITEIGNYAFNMCPKLKTINIENVSVFGEYAFNGTALKTFDFSKMISQTVPAGILGFCSNLKEVKGTSNITTVDEYAFSHCESLKKFESSILYNIMSNAFEYCTSLKEINFKTIEYIYPHAFTQCTSLKSVELTTTVNFPLDASESSSFAFSFCTSLKSIDLTGLNIIPVSLFYGCSSLKEVTFSSGLIEIGSFAFSGCGFKEITIPDSVTLIGSNAFGSNSKLKTATIGKGTPSFDNSWFAPATQTIKIIIPPSIKNIGSTVFTSMDNVKIEFSSENNYYDYQDQTLIGKIKKNLVTTVGKLGKVYEVPEQIRVIDSNAIKRDTSDDSSSSEELDLLVQSDGIARAAIIKIQSNISTFGSVDFTVQSMCYEGEYYLGDSLTTSSSSSITTIYNSYASENYLYNVLFGSENAGPKCSTSLSDSFKWRHIVGMSSAEIGLTVAFVIVLIALIVLVILYFVFPFSKCSSKGEEA
;
A
#
# COMPACT_ATOMS: atom_id res chain seq x y z
N MET A 1 -67.90 21.92 55.46
CA MET A 1 -67.26 21.40 54.23
C MET A 1 -66.31 22.45 53.70
N PHE A 2 -65.05 22.05 53.44
CA PHE A 2 -64.15 22.51 52.37
C PHE A 2 -63.94 24.02 52.12
N ARG A 3 -62.77 24.55 51.78
CA ARG A 3 -61.35 24.15 51.81
C ARG A 3 -60.60 25.37 51.26
N SER A 4 -59.35 25.51 51.71
CA SER A 4 -58.19 26.02 50.96
C SER A 4 -58.24 27.42 50.34
N SER A 5 -57.37 28.28 50.86
CA SER A 5 -56.15 28.75 50.13
C SER A 5 -55.53 29.97 50.81
N LEU A 6 -56.20 30.55 51.81
CA LEU A 6 -55.69 31.70 52.57
C LEU A 6 -54.69 31.37 53.70
N PHE A 7 -54.40 30.09 53.97
CA PHE A 7 -53.57 29.68 55.13
C PHE A 7 -52.22 29.05 54.79
N SER A 8 -51.86 28.86 53.52
CA SER A 8 -50.53 28.33 53.13
C SER A 8 -49.45 29.40 52.95
N ASN A 9 -49.82 30.69 52.93
CA ASN A 9 -48.88 31.81 52.72
C ASN A 9 -48.37 32.48 54.01
N LEU A 10 -48.73 31.97 55.21
CA LEU A 10 -48.41 32.62 56.49
C LEU A 10 -47.74 31.69 57.53
N LEU A 11 -47.34 30.47 57.16
CA LEU A 11 -46.73 29.49 58.09
C LEU A 11 -45.42 28.84 57.61
N SER A 12 -44.71 29.37 56.61
CA SER A 12 -43.35 28.89 56.27
C SER A 12 -42.21 29.74 56.85
N ARG A 13 -42.52 30.76 57.68
CA ARG A 13 -41.48 31.43 58.48
C ARG A 13 -41.18 30.61 59.73
N GLN A 14 -39.95 30.11 59.75
CA GLN A 14 -39.23 29.41 60.82
C GLN A 14 -39.41 27.89 60.88
N VAL A 15 -38.73 27.20 59.96
CA VAL A 15 -37.83 26.13 60.37
C VAL A 15 -36.42 26.55 59.96
N LEU A 16 -35.59 26.72 60.99
CA LEU A 16 -34.16 27.05 61.03
C LEU A 16 -33.37 26.85 59.73
N LEU A 17 -32.91 27.97 59.15
CA LEU A 17 -31.58 28.01 58.52
C LEU A 17 -30.56 27.66 59.61
N ASN A 18 -30.22 26.38 59.73
CA ASN A 18 -29.08 25.98 60.53
C ASN A 18 -27.81 26.33 59.75
N SER A 19 -26.95 27.10 60.42
CA SER A 19 -25.62 27.58 60.03
C SER A 19 -25.50 28.28 58.68
N ALA A 20 -25.35 29.60 58.70
CA ALA A 20 -24.54 30.25 57.69
C ALA A 20 -23.16 29.57 57.70
N ILE A 21 -22.72 29.05 56.54
CA ILE A 21 -21.36 28.51 56.38
C ILE A 21 -20.39 29.60 56.84
N GLY A 22 -19.63 29.35 57.91
CA GLY A 22 -18.71 30.31 58.50
C GLY A 22 -17.27 30.01 58.08
N VAL A 23 -16.51 31.05 57.72
CA VAL A 23 -15.05 30.95 57.54
C VAL A 23 -14.38 31.30 58.87
N LYS A 24 -13.46 30.46 59.32
CA LYS A 24 -12.54 30.78 60.42
C LYS A 24 -11.13 30.36 60.00
N ASP A 25 -10.18 31.28 60.07
CA ASP A 25 -8.76 31.02 59.76
C ASP A 25 -8.53 30.36 58.38
N ASN A 26 -9.24 30.82 57.33
CA ASN A 26 -9.24 30.24 55.96
C ASN A 26 -9.76 28.79 55.87
N VAL A 27 -10.44 28.31 56.91
CA VAL A 27 -11.07 26.99 56.98
C VAL A 27 -12.59 27.14 56.91
N VAL A 28 -13.22 26.26 56.12
CA VAL A 28 -14.67 26.06 56.11
C VAL A 28 -15.02 24.67 56.63
N THR A 29 -15.98 24.58 57.55
CA THR A 29 -16.45 23.32 58.12
C THR A 29 -17.89 23.04 57.68
N VAL A 30 -18.11 21.88 57.07
CA VAL A 30 -19.42 21.37 56.66
C VAL A 30 -19.88 20.34 57.67
N THR A 31 -21.06 20.59 58.27
CA THR A 31 -21.58 19.81 59.40
C THR A 31 -22.81 18.99 59.08
N THR A 32 -23.53 19.35 58.01
CA THR A 32 -24.72 18.66 57.55
C THR A 32 -24.73 18.53 56.03
N ASP A 33 -25.49 17.56 55.51
CA ASP A 33 -25.61 17.32 54.06
C ASP A 33 -26.18 18.51 53.29
N TYR A 34 -26.96 19.38 53.95
CA TYR A 34 -27.52 20.60 53.36
C TYR A 34 -26.45 21.66 53.04
N ASP A 35 -25.36 21.72 53.81
CA ASP A 35 -24.27 22.69 53.63
C ASP A 35 -23.54 22.48 52.29
N TYR A 36 -23.51 21.25 51.76
CA TYR A 36 -22.90 20.92 50.48
C TYR A 36 -23.58 21.58 49.27
N THR A 37 -24.88 21.86 49.36
CA THR A 37 -25.66 22.43 48.25
C THR A 37 -25.21 23.85 47.91
N ASN A 38 -24.78 24.62 48.92
CA ASN A 38 -24.36 26.02 48.76
C ASN A 38 -22.83 26.20 48.76
N LEU A 39 -22.06 25.15 49.01
CA LEU A 39 -20.61 25.20 49.22
C LEU A 39 -19.84 25.76 48.01
N LEU A 40 -20.18 25.37 46.78
CA LEU A 40 -19.49 25.87 45.58
C LEU A 40 -19.71 27.38 45.35
N ILE A 41 -20.94 27.86 45.58
CA ILE A 41 -21.28 29.28 45.48
C ILE A 41 -20.58 30.05 46.60
N PHE A 42 -20.55 29.48 47.81
CA PHE A 42 -19.83 30.04 48.94
C PHE A 42 -18.33 30.18 48.65
N LEU A 43 -17.64 29.11 48.27
CA LEU A 43 -16.21 29.12 47.94
C LEU A 43 -15.86 30.07 46.77
N LYS A 44 -16.80 30.32 45.85
CA LYS A 44 -16.62 31.33 44.79
C LYS A 44 -16.53 32.76 45.35
N ASN A 45 -17.23 33.04 46.45
CA ASN A 45 -17.27 34.35 47.09
C ASN A 45 -16.18 34.54 48.17
N TYR A 46 -15.53 33.46 48.60
CA TYR A 46 -14.47 33.45 49.63
C TYR A 46 -13.21 32.76 49.09
N PRO A 47 -12.48 33.37 48.15
CA PRO A 47 -11.32 32.76 47.48
C PRO A 47 -10.11 32.52 48.42
N GLU A 48 -10.10 33.13 49.60
CA GLU A 48 -9.08 32.94 50.64
C GLU A 48 -9.23 31.61 51.39
N VAL A 49 -10.37 30.92 51.28
CA VAL A 49 -10.59 29.61 51.91
C VAL A 49 -9.73 28.55 51.22
N ASP A 50 -8.85 27.93 51.99
CA ASP A 50 -7.90 26.94 51.48
C ASP A 50 -8.13 25.52 52.03
N THR A 51 -8.91 25.39 53.11
CA THR A 51 -9.20 24.09 53.75
C THR A 51 -10.70 23.85 53.93
N LEU A 52 -11.16 22.67 53.53
CA LEU A 52 -12.52 22.17 53.77
C LEU A 52 -12.50 21.02 54.79
N ILE A 53 -13.24 21.15 55.89
CA ILE A 53 -13.47 20.07 56.86
C ILE A 53 -14.90 19.54 56.69
N SER A 54 -15.06 18.25 56.41
CA SER A 54 -16.36 17.56 56.46
C SER A 54 -16.46 16.76 57.74
N ILE A 55 -17.50 17.00 58.55
CA ILE A 55 -17.80 16.16 59.73
C ILE A 55 -18.99 15.20 59.54
N SER A 56 -19.74 15.32 58.44
CA SER A 56 -20.81 14.39 58.03
C SER A 56 -20.39 13.54 56.82
N ASN A 57 -21.18 12.49 56.52
CA ASN A 57 -20.99 11.67 55.33
C ASN A 57 -21.21 12.49 54.05
N ILE A 58 -20.38 12.25 53.03
CA ILE A 58 -20.51 12.93 51.74
C ILE A 58 -21.50 12.14 50.88
N VAL A 59 -22.67 12.72 50.61
CA VAL A 59 -23.73 12.05 49.86
C VAL A 59 -23.58 12.31 48.34
N PRO A 60 -23.63 11.29 47.47
CA PRO A 60 -23.40 11.44 46.02
C PRO A 60 -24.39 12.36 45.26
N SER A 61 -25.53 12.69 45.85
CA SER A 61 -26.67 13.33 45.16
C SER A 61 -26.62 14.87 45.09
N TYR A 62 -25.57 15.54 45.58
CA TYR A 62 -25.51 17.01 45.64
C TYR A 62 -24.26 17.59 44.98
N TYR A 63 -24.43 18.19 43.80
CA TYR A 63 -23.51 19.13 43.10
C TYR A 63 -22.04 18.65 42.89
N PRO A 64 -21.28 19.22 41.93
CA PRO A 64 -19.99 18.66 41.55
C PRO A 64 -18.90 19.01 42.57
N ILE A 65 -18.80 18.25 43.66
CA ILE A 65 -17.77 18.40 44.70
C ILE A 65 -16.35 18.23 44.15
N ASN A 66 -16.20 17.52 43.03
CA ASN A 66 -14.96 17.46 42.26
C ASN A 66 -14.53 18.82 41.64
N ARG A 67 -15.37 19.86 41.67
CA ARG A 67 -15.05 21.23 41.18
C ARG A 67 -14.64 22.21 42.28
N ILE A 68 -14.53 21.76 43.54
CA ILE A 68 -14.08 22.64 44.63
C ILE A 68 -12.64 23.12 44.41
N LYS A 69 -12.40 24.39 44.76
CA LYS A 69 -11.12 25.08 44.59
C LYS A 69 -10.48 25.37 45.95
N VAL A 70 -10.17 24.31 46.70
CA VAL A 70 -9.43 24.36 47.98
C VAL A 70 -8.19 23.49 47.86
N SER A 71 -7.13 23.78 48.60
CA SER A 71 -5.91 22.96 48.61
C SER A 71 -6.03 21.73 49.51
N THR A 72 -6.77 21.81 50.63
CA THR A 72 -6.84 20.72 51.62
C THR A 72 -8.27 20.30 51.94
N ILE A 73 -8.51 18.98 52.04
CA ILE A 73 -9.79 18.41 52.51
C ILE A 73 -9.55 17.47 53.69
N LYS A 74 -10.31 17.65 54.77
CA LYS A 74 -10.30 16.78 55.95
C LYS A 74 -11.65 16.11 56.13
N ILE A 75 -11.71 14.78 56.14
CA ILE A 75 -12.92 13.99 56.40
C ILE A 75 -12.84 13.46 57.83
N GLN A 76 -13.61 14.06 58.72
CA GLN A 76 -13.57 13.85 60.17
C GLN A 76 -14.97 13.56 60.73
N GLY A 77 -15.12 13.53 62.07
CA GLY A 77 -16.42 13.40 62.72
C GLY A 77 -17.05 12.02 62.54
N SER A 78 -18.34 11.99 62.18
CA SER A 78 -19.11 10.74 61.99
C SER A 78 -19.00 10.16 60.58
N ALA A 79 -18.23 10.79 59.69
CA ALA A 79 -18.03 10.32 58.32
C ALA A 79 -17.33 8.95 58.30
N ASN A 80 -17.96 7.97 57.63
CA ASN A 80 -17.50 6.58 57.64
C ASN A 80 -17.09 6.03 56.26
N SER A 81 -17.30 6.80 55.19
CA SER A 81 -16.97 6.40 53.81
C SER A 81 -16.66 7.58 52.90
N VAL A 82 -15.85 7.33 51.86
CA VAL A 82 -15.63 8.25 50.74
C VAL A 82 -16.40 7.72 49.53
N PRO A 83 -17.32 8.50 48.93
CA PRO A 83 -18.15 8.00 47.83
C PRO A 83 -17.36 7.83 46.53
N SER A 84 -17.89 7.01 45.62
CA SER A 84 -17.36 6.84 44.28
C SER A 84 -17.28 8.19 43.54
N GLY A 85 -16.18 8.44 42.83
CA GLY A 85 -15.99 9.66 42.02
C GLY A 85 -15.83 10.98 42.79
N PHE A 86 -15.63 10.96 44.11
CA PHE A 86 -15.55 12.14 45.00
C PHE A 86 -14.78 13.35 44.42
N LEU A 87 -13.50 13.21 44.05
CA LEU A 87 -12.62 14.26 43.52
C LEU A 87 -12.13 13.95 42.10
N ILE A 88 -12.96 13.27 41.30
CA ILE A 88 -12.57 12.89 39.94
C ILE A 88 -12.21 14.13 39.08
N GLY A 89 -10.98 14.16 38.55
CA GLY A 89 -10.46 15.25 37.72
C GLY A 89 -10.18 16.56 38.48
N ASN A 90 -10.20 16.56 39.81
CA ASN A 90 -9.96 17.79 40.58
C ASN A 90 -8.49 18.24 40.47
N ARG A 91 -8.26 19.48 40.03
CA ARG A 91 -6.91 20.05 39.82
C ARG A 91 -6.39 20.94 40.95
N TYR A 92 -7.15 21.11 42.03
CA TYR A 92 -6.88 22.10 43.07
C TYR A 92 -6.49 21.49 44.41
N VAL A 93 -7.12 20.37 44.78
CA VAL A 93 -6.90 19.68 46.05
C VAL A 93 -5.57 18.95 45.99
N LYS A 94 -4.65 19.36 46.88
CA LYS A 94 -3.30 18.79 47.03
C LYS A 94 -3.21 17.83 48.21
N SER A 95 -4.02 18.00 49.26
CA SER A 95 -3.96 17.18 50.46
C SER A 95 -5.33 16.67 50.90
N VAL A 96 -5.43 15.38 51.25
CA VAL A 96 -6.62 14.75 51.81
C VAL A 96 -6.29 14.05 53.13
N GLU A 97 -7.03 14.35 54.19
CA GLU A 97 -6.88 13.70 55.50
C GLU A 97 -8.15 12.91 55.84
N LEU A 98 -8.04 11.58 55.97
CA LEU A 98 -9.13 10.68 56.33
C LEU A 98 -9.01 10.24 57.80
N SER A 99 -10.03 10.50 58.60
CA SER A 99 -10.06 10.10 60.01
C SER A 99 -10.20 8.57 60.20
N LYS A 100 -9.89 8.11 61.42
CA LYS A 100 -10.00 6.71 61.84
C LYS A 100 -11.38 6.05 61.66
N ASN A 101 -12.43 6.84 61.50
CA ASN A 101 -13.80 6.34 61.35
C ASN A 101 -14.13 5.95 59.89
N VAL A 102 -13.33 6.39 58.92
CA VAL A 102 -13.49 6.01 57.51
C VAL A 102 -13.06 4.57 57.32
N THR A 103 -13.99 3.74 56.87
CA THR A 103 -13.77 2.28 56.66
C THR A 103 -13.91 1.86 55.20
N SER A 104 -14.40 2.74 54.32
CA SER A 104 -14.61 2.44 52.89
C SER A 104 -14.21 3.60 51.98
N ILE A 105 -13.49 3.28 50.89
CA ILE A 105 -13.09 4.20 49.83
C ILE A 105 -13.73 3.73 48.52
N GLY A 106 -14.62 4.53 47.94
CA GLY A 106 -15.37 4.18 46.74
C GLY A 106 -14.53 4.14 45.45
N PRO A 107 -14.97 3.38 44.43
CA PRO A 107 -14.31 3.32 43.13
C PRO A 107 -14.06 4.69 42.48
N GLY A 108 -12.86 4.88 41.93
CA GLY A 108 -12.47 6.09 41.20
C GLY A 108 -12.55 7.40 41.99
N CYS A 109 -12.63 7.35 43.33
CA CYS A 109 -12.89 8.54 44.16
C CYS A 109 -11.85 9.65 44.01
N PHE A 110 -10.60 9.36 43.65
CA PHE A 110 -9.56 10.37 43.41
C PHE A 110 -9.05 10.35 41.97
N LYS A 111 -9.72 9.66 41.06
CA LYS A 111 -9.23 9.45 39.69
C LYS A 111 -8.86 10.77 38.99
N ASN A 112 -7.67 10.86 38.39
CA ASN A 112 -7.13 12.04 37.71
C ASN A 112 -7.09 13.32 38.58
N SER A 113 -6.95 13.19 39.90
CA SER A 113 -6.84 14.33 40.80
C SER A 113 -5.39 14.81 40.98
N ALA A 114 -5.22 16.07 41.38
CA ALA A 114 -3.94 16.70 41.67
C ALA A 114 -3.45 16.44 43.11
N ILE A 115 -3.97 15.41 43.78
CA ILE A 115 -3.59 15.08 45.15
C ILE A 115 -2.12 14.71 45.19
N GLN A 116 -1.39 15.34 46.11
CA GLN A 116 0.02 15.12 46.40
C GLN A 116 0.20 14.21 47.61
N ASN A 117 -0.64 14.38 48.63
CA ASN A 117 -0.57 13.62 49.88
C ASN A 117 -1.97 13.17 50.34
N ILE A 118 -2.06 11.95 50.85
CA ILE A 118 -3.25 11.45 51.52
C ILE A 118 -2.87 10.73 52.82
N THR A 119 -3.52 11.10 53.92
CA THR A 119 -3.36 10.44 55.22
C THR A 119 -4.59 9.59 55.51
N ILE A 120 -4.39 8.31 55.83
CA ILE A 120 -5.46 7.35 56.12
C ILE A 120 -5.24 6.79 57.53
N ASP A 121 -5.94 7.36 58.52
CA ASP A 121 -5.81 6.94 59.93
C ASP A 121 -6.73 5.75 60.31
N GLY A 122 -7.60 5.33 59.39
CA GLY A 122 -8.60 4.26 59.59
C GLY A 122 -8.19 2.91 59.00
N ASN A 123 -8.83 1.85 59.49
CA ASN A 123 -8.72 0.51 58.89
C ASN A 123 -9.73 0.37 57.74
N ILE A 124 -9.24 0.27 56.50
CA ILE A 124 -10.07 0.28 55.30
C ILE A 124 -10.51 -1.15 54.95
N SER A 125 -11.77 -1.48 55.23
CA SER A 125 -12.37 -2.79 54.93
C SER A 125 -12.79 -2.94 53.47
N SER A 126 -12.99 -1.83 52.75
CA SER A 126 -13.39 -1.84 51.34
C SER A 126 -12.64 -0.76 50.55
N LEU A 127 -11.88 -1.19 49.55
CA LEU A 127 -11.07 -0.34 48.68
C LEU A 127 -11.58 -0.47 47.24
N GLY A 128 -12.02 0.64 46.67
CA GLY A 128 -12.62 0.68 45.34
C GLY A 128 -11.59 0.59 44.21
N GLU A 129 -12.01 -0.02 43.10
CA GLU A 129 -11.23 -0.09 41.86
C GLU A 129 -10.84 1.31 41.36
N GLY A 130 -9.59 1.47 40.93
CA GLY A 130 -9.10 2.73 40.36
C GLY A 130 -9.16 3.95 41.29
N ALA A 131 -9.20 3.76 42.61
CA ALA A 131 -9.36 4.84 43.58
C ALA A 131 -8.40 6.01 43.35
N PHE A 132 -7.13 5.73 43.00
CA PHE A 132 -6.08 6.71 42.72
C PHE A 132 -5.63 6.70 41.25
N TYR A 133 -6.41 6.14 40.33
CA TYR A 133 -6.01 6.07 38.92
C TYR A 133 -5.66 7.45 38.37
N GLY A 134 -4.47 7.62 37.79
CA GLY A 134 -4.04 8.86 37.15
C GLY A 134 -3.77 10.02 38.12
N CYS A 135 -3.60 9.76 39.41
CA CYS A 135 -3.14 10.76 40.39
C CYS A 135 -1.65 11.07 40.19
N SER A 136 -1.32 11.75 39.09
CA SER A 136 0.06 12.00 38.65
C SER A 136 0.89 12.81 39.64
N SER A 137 0.28 13.53 40.58
CA SER A 137 0.99 14.33 41.61
C SER A 137 1.25 13.57 42.92
N LEU A 138 0.67 12.38 43.10
CA LEU A 138 0.79 11.60 44.33
C LEU A 138 2.18 11.00 44.44
N THR A 139 2.89 11.23 45.55
CA THR A 139 4.28 10.75 45.73
C THR A 139 4.40 9.53 46.64
N GLU A 140 3.55 9.43 47.67
CA GLU A 140 3.55 8.31 48.61
C GLU A 140 2.13 7.87 48.97
N LEU A 141 1.96 6.59 49.27
CA LEU A 141 0.69 6.01 49.67
C LEU A 141 0.88 4.96 50.78
N SER A 142 0.15 5.09 51.88
CA SER A 142 0.16 4.14 53.00
C SER A 142 -1.26 3.63 53.26
N ILE A 143 -1.46 2.31 53.18
CA ILE A 143 -2.78 1.68 53.27
C ILE A 143 -2.72 0.42 54.16
N MET A 144 -3.80 0.17 54.88
CA MET A 144 -4.05 -1.08 55.61
C MET A 144 -5.20 -1.83 54.92
N THR A 145 -4.89 -2.83 54.09
CA THR A 145 -5.89 -3.66 53.39
C THR A 145 -5.34 -5.03 52.97
N LYS A 146 -6.21 -6.04 52.91
CA LYS A 146 -5.88 -7.42 52.50
C LYS A 146 -5.87 -7.61 50.98
N THR A 147 -6.53 -6.72 50.24
CA THR A 147 -6.66 -6.83 48.79
C THR A 147 -6.51 -5.46 48.17
N ILE A 148 -5.53 -5.32 47.27
CA ILE A 148 -5.40 -4.15 46.40
C ILE A 148 -6.26 -4.43 45.16
N PRO A 149 -7.27 -3.62 44.85
CA PRO A 149 -8.17 -3.86 43.72
C PRO A 149 -7.47 -3.58 42.38
N ASN A 150 -8.16 -3.93 41.28
CA ASN A 150 -7.67 -3.64 39.94
C ASN A 150 -7.47 -2.13 39.73
N THR A 151 -6.49 -1.76 38.90
CA THR A 151 -6.18 -0.38 38.48
C THR A 151 -5.95 0.64 39.61
N PHE A 152 -5.78 0.17 40.85
CA PHE A 152 -5.88 0.93 42.09
C PHE A 152 -5.19 2.30 42.06
N ALA A 153 -3.93 2.35 41.64
CA ALA A 153 -3.11 3.55 41.48
C ALA A 153 -2.34 3.54 40.16
N ALA A 154 -2.93 2.96 39.10
CA ALA A 154 -2.32 2.98 37.77
C ALA A 154 -2.15 4.41 37.24
N ASN A 155 -1.11 4.66 36.44
CA ASN A 155 -0.77 5.97 35.88
C ASN A 155 -0.43 7.05 36.93
N CYS A 156 -0.03 6.65 38.15
CA CYS A 156 0.53 7.58 39.14
C CYS A 156 2.03 7.78 38.88
N PHE A 157 2.36 8.60 37.88
CA PHE A 157 3.74 8.72 37.37
C PHE A 157 4.79 9.14 38.43
N ASN A 158 4.40 9.94 39.43
CA ASN A 158 5.28 10.41 40.51
C ASN A 158 5.21 9.57 41.79
N LEU A 159 4.39 8.50 41.84
CA LEU A 159 4.26 7.67 43.03
C LEU A 159 5.55 6.89 43.25
N ALA A 160 6.31 7.28 44.27
CA ALA A 160 7.64 6.75 44.56
C ALA A 160 7.63 5.61 45.57
N LYS A 161 6.64 5.58 46.47
CA LYS A 161 6.58 4.62 47.58
C LYS A 161 5.16 4.21 47.93
N ILE A 162 4.98 2.90 48.14
CA ILE A 162 3.74 2.33 48.68
C ILE A 162 4.08 1.50 49.92
N THR A 163 3.36 1.74 51.02
CA THR A 163 3.48 0.97 52.27
C THR A 163 2.17 0.26 52.56
N ILE A 164 2.21 -1.06 52.79
CA ILE A 164 1.03 -1.86 53.14
C ILE A 164 1.29 -2.57 54.47
N SER A 165 0.37 -2.41 55.43
CA SER A 165 0.57 -2.83 56.83
C SER A 165 -0.13 -4.14 57.26
N GLU A 166 -0.87 -4.81 56.36
CA GLU A 166 -1.57 -6.09 56.64
C GLU A 166 -0.65 -7.32 56.63
N GLU A 167 -1.15 -8.48 57.06
CA GLU A 167 -0.37 -9.72 57.18
C GLU A 167 -0.29 -10.57 55.90
N SER A 168 -1.27 -10.48 55.00
CA SER A 168 -1.31 -11.19 53.71
C SER A 168 -2.06 -10.35 52.68
N ILE A 169 -1.48 -10.19 51.47
CA ILE A 169 -1.99 -9.25 50.46
C ILE A 169 -2.07 -9.92 49.08
N THR A 170 -3.22 -9.76 48.43
CA THR A 170 -3.41 -10.03 47.00
C THR A 170 -3.41 -8.72 46.20
N ILE A 171 -2.73 -8.70 45.06
CA ILE A 171 -2.60 -7.51 44.20
C ILE A 171 -3.37 -7.71 42.90
N GLY A 172 -4.36 -6.85 42.67
CA GLY A 172 -5.23 -6.88 41.50
C GLY A 172 -4.54 -6.44 40.21
N SER A 173 -5.21 -6.71 39.09
CA SER A 173 -4.66 -6.48 37.75
C SER A 173 -4.40 -4.99 37.51
N SER A 174 -3.23 -4.68 36.95
CA SER A 174 -2.79 -3.30 36.68
C SER A 174 -2.80 -2.37 37.90
N ALA A 175 -2.75 -2.88 39.13
CA ALA A 175 -2.88 -2.06 40.35
C ALA A 175 -1.91 -0.86 40.41
N PHE A 176 -0.68 -1.04 39.93
CA PHE A 176 0.40 -0.05 39.92
C PHE A 176 1.08 0.05 38.54
N ALA A 177 0.32 -0.23 37.47
CA ALA A 177 0.81 -0.10 36.11
C ALA A 177 1.15 1.36 35.79
N TYR A 178 2.24 1.58 35.05
CA TYR A 178 2.75 2.90 34.66
C TYR A 178 3.14 3.81 35.84
N CYS A 179 3.49 3.24 36.99
CA CYS A 179 4.08 3.97 38.12
C CYS A 179 5.60 4.10 37.94
N TYR A 180 6.04 4.92 36.99
CA TYR A 180 7.45 5.02 36.57
C TYR A 180 8.42 5.41 37.70
N SER A 181 7.94 6.12 38.73
CA SER A 181 8.75 6.54 39.88
C SER A 181 8.75 5.54 41.04
N LEU A 182 7.92 4.49 41.00
CA LEU A 182 7.70 3.60 42.13
C LEU A 182 8.93 2.74 42.38
N ALA A 183 9.77 3.15 43.33
CA ALA A 183 11.02 2.49 43.67
C ALA A 183 10.93 1.64 44.95
N VAL A 184 9.93 1.89 45.80
CA VAL A 184 9.81 1.25 47.12
C VAL A 184 8.46 0.54 47.27
N PHE A 185 8.50 -0.80 47.29
CA PHE A 185 7.39 -1.70 47.60
C PHE A 185 7.94 -2.96 48.30
N SER A 186 7.28 -3.44 49.36
CA SER A 186 7.68 -4.69 50.04
C SER A 186 6.82 -5.87 49.60
N PHE A 187 7.44 -6.90 49.01
CA PHE A 187 6.76 -8.13 48.59
C PHE A 187 6.66 -9.19 49.69
N SER A 188 7.23 -8.95 50.88
CA SER A 188 7.39 -9.96 51.95
C SER A 188 6.10 -10.60 52.48
N LYS A 189 4.92 -10.03 52.15
CA LYS A 189 3.60 -10.49 52.61
C LYS A 189 2.63 -10.77 51.45
N VAL A 190 3.12 -10.78 50.22
CA VAL A 190 2.30 -11.00 49.02
C VAL A 190 2.07 -12.50 48.81
N THR A 191 0.84 -12.86 48.41
CA THR A 191 0.47 -14.25 48.06
C THR A 191 0.17 -14.42 46.58
N SER A 192 -0.36 -13.40 45.91
CA SER A 192 -0.62 -13.43 44.47
C SER A 192 -0.53 -12.04 43.85
N ILE A 193 0.06 -11.99 42.66
CA ILE A 193 0.23 -10.78 41.84
C ILE A 193 -0.50 -11.02 40.52
N ALA A 194 -1.55 -10.26 40.25
CA ALA A 194 -2.33 -10.41 39.02
C ALA A 194 -1.66 -9.71 37.81
N ASP A 195 -2.30 -9.86 36.65
CA ASP A 195 -1.77 -9.40 35.36
C ASP A 195 -1.45 -7.90 35.33
N LYS A 196 -0.29 -7.56 34.78
CA LYS A 196 0.21 -6.18 34.58
C LYS A 196 0.33 -5.35 35.87
N ALA A 197 0.27 -5.96 37.06
CA ALA A 197 0.18 -5.25 38.34
C ALA A 197 1.24 -4.17 38.52
N PHE A 198 2.47 -4.39 38.04
CA PHE A 198 3.62 -3.48 38.12
C PHE A 198 4.26 -3.21 36.76
N GLN A 199 3.49 -3.33 35.67
CA GLN A 199 3.96 -3.02 34.32
C GLN A 199 4.49 -1.58 34.26
N PHE A 200 5.66 -1.35 33.64
CA PHE A 200 6.30 -0.02 33.56
C PHE A 200 6.55 0.64 34.93
N SER A 201 6.78 -0.14 35.99
CA SER A 201 7.11 0.41 37.31
C SER A 201 8.60 0.76 37.46
N GLY A 202 8.89 1.71 38.35
CA GLY A 202 10.26 2.10 38.71
C GLY A 202 10.97 1.14 39.68
N LEU A 203 10.45 -0.07 39.90
CA LEU A 203 10.95 -1.01 40.88
C LEU A 203 12.26 -1.61 40.38
N ASN A 204 13.33 -1.52 41.18
CA ASN A 204 14.64 -2.06 40.81
C ASN A 204 14.85 -3.50 41.29
N ASN A 205 14.25 -3.92 42.41
CA ASN A 205 14.38 -5.29 42.92
C ASN A 205 13.03 -5.89 43.29
N ALA A 206 12.95 -7.22 43.20
CA ALA A 206 11.78 -7.98 43.64
C ALA A 206 12.20 -9.30 44.30
N THR A 207 12.04 -9.37 45.62
CA THR A 207 12.26 -10.59 46.41
C THR A 207 10.92 -11.15 46.86
N PHE A 208 10.55 -12.32 46.35
CA PHE A 208 9.26 -12.95 46.62
C PHE A 208 9.38 -14.01 47.72
N PRO A 209 8.54 -13.95 48.77
CA PRO A 209 8.53 -14.97 49.82
C PRO A 209 8.00 -16.31 49.28
N ALA A 210 8.28 -17.40 50.01
CA ALA A 210 7.77 -18.73 49.69
C ALA A 210 6.22 -18.83 49.63
N SER A 211 5.51 -17.84 50.19
CA SER A 211 4.03 -17.75 50.17
C SER A 211 3.44 -17.29 48.83
N VAL A 212 4.26 -16.83 47.86
CA VAL A 212 3.75 -16.42 46.55
C VAL A 212 3.35 -17.65 45.74
N GLU A 213 2.08 -17.72 45.33
CA GLU A 213 1.53 -18.82 44.53
C GLU A 213 1.56 -18.52 43.03
N SER A 214 1.37 -17.25 42.66
CA SER A 214 1.29 -16.83 41.25
C SER A 214 1.79 -15.41 41.00
N ILE A 215 2.45 -15.27 39.84
CA ILE A 215 2.83 -14.00 39.20
C ILE A 215 2.13 -13.98 37.84
N GLY A 216 1.25 -13.00 37.63
CA GLY A 216 0.38 -12.91 36.46
C GLY A 216 1.10 -12.51 35.17
N VAL A 217 0.32 -12.48 34.08
CA VAL A 217 0.78 -12.13 32.73
C VAL A 217 1.30 -10.69 32.72
N SER A 218 2.50 -10.48 32.18
CA SER A 218 3.17 -9.17 32.10
C SER A 218 3.24 -8.42 33.43
N ALA A 219 3.20 -9.11 34.59
CA ALA A 219 3.12 -8.48 35.90
C ALA A 219 4.19 -7.41 36.14
N PHE A 220 5.40 -7.62 35.61
CA PHE A 220 6.55 -6.72 35.74
C PHE A 220 7.12 -6.28 34.39
N ALA A 221 6.37 -6.43 33.30
CA ALA A 221 6.89 -6.10 31.98
C ALA A 221 7.32 -4.62 31.90
N TYR A 222 8.52 -4.39 31.36
CA TYR A 222 9.20 -3.10 31.23
C TYR A 222 9.40 -2.34 32.55
N SER A 223 9.40 -3.05 33.68
CA SER A 223 9.85 -2.48 34.95
C SER A 223 11.37 -2.39 35.03
N LYS A 224 11.87 -1.59 35.96
CA LYS A 224 13.32 -1.40 36.17
C LYS A 224 14.00 -2.55 36.93
N ILE A 225 13.34 -3.71 37.05
CA ILE A 225 13.85 -4.82 37.86
C ILE A 225 15.18 -5.29 37.30
N ASP A 226 16.24 -5.22 38.11
CA ASP A 226 17.60 -5.67 37.80
C ASP A 226 17.99 -6.97 38.52
N ALA A 227 17.26 -7.33 39.59
CA ALA A 227 17.39 -8.58 40.32
C ALA A 227 16.02 -9.15 40.77
N PHE A 228 15.83 -10.46 40.61
CA PHE A 228 14.67 -11.19 41.13
C PHE A 228 15.09 -12.45 41.88
N THR A 229 14.36 -12.80 42.95
CA THR A 229 14.56 -14.05 43.70
C THR A 229 13.22 -14.68 44.06
N LEU A 230 13.11 -16.00 43.91
CA LEU A 230 11.89 -16.76 44.18
C LEU A 230 12.18 -17.95 45.12
N GLU A 231 11.58 -17.94 46.30
CA GLU A 231 11.83 -18.99 47.32
C GLU A 231 10.89 -20.21 47.22
N GLY A 232 9.74 -20.10 46.54
CA GLY A 232 8.73 -21.16 46.42
C GLY A 232 8.95 -22.11 45.24
N SER A 233 8.59 -23.39 45.38
CA SER A 233 8.79 -24.43 44.36
C SER A 233 7.61 -24.70 43.41
N ASN A 234 6.45 -24.10 43.64
CA ASN A 234 5.23 -24.32 42.85
C ASN A 234 4.65 -23.03 42.27
N VAL A 235 5.46 -21.98 42.18
CA VAL A 235 4.97 -20.67 41.70
C VAL A 235 4.69 -20.74 40.21
N SER A 236 3.51 -20.29 39.83
CA SER A 236 3.14 -20.11 38.42
C SER A 236 3.56 -18.71 37.96
N ILE A 237 4.44 -18.63 36.97
CA ILE A 237 4.85 -17.38 36.34
C ILE A 237 4.13 -17.28 35.00
N GLY A 238 3.27 -16.29 34.84
CA GLY A 238 2.49 -16.05 33.62
C GLY A 238 3.33 -15.54 32.47
N ASP A 239 2.71 -15.49 31.29
CA ASP A 239 3.36 -15.08 30.05
C ASP A 239 3.93 -13.66 30.15
N TYR A 240 5.12 -13.44 29.59
CA TYR A 240 5.80 -12.15 29.52
C TYR A 240 6.00 -11.44 30.87
N ALA A 241 5.95 -12.18 31.99
CA ALA A 241 5.95 -11.60 33.33
C ALA A 241 7.12 -10.61 33.57
N PHE A 242 8.29 -10.87 33.00
CA PHE A 242 9.50 -10.05 33.13
C PHE A 242 10.02 -9.52 31.78
N GLN A 243 9.16 -9.44 30.76
CA GLN A 243 9.55 -8.90 29.45
C GLN A 243 10.15 -7.50 29.59
N GLY A 244 11.25 -7.19 28.89
CA GLY A 244 11.82 -5.83 28.87
C GLY A 244 12.44 -5.35 30.20
N THR A 245 12.60 -6.22 31.18
CA THR A 245 13.22 -5.87 32.48
C THR A 245 14.74 -5.77 32.38
N GLN A 246 15.38 -5.14 33.37
CA GLN A 246 16.81 -4.87 33.39
C GLN A 246 17.63 -5.99 34.06
N LEU A 247 17.07 -7.20 34.16
CA LEU A 247 17.72 -8.36 34.76
C LEU A 247 19.08 -8.62 34.13
N THR A 248 20.08 -8.89 34.96
CA THR A 248 21.43 -9.31 34.50
C THR A 248 21.60 -10.83 34.57
N GLU A 249 20.98 -11.47 35.55
CA GLU A 249 20.93 -12.92 35.70
C GLU A 249 19.51 -13.41 36.02
N ALA A 250 19.17 -14.62 35.59
CA ALA A 250 17.92 -15.29 35.96
C ALA A 250 18.18 -16.70 36.50
N LYS A 251 17.86 -16.93 37.77
CA LYS A 251 18.02 -18.23 38.45
C LYS A 251 16.66 -18.82 38.82
N LEU A 252 16.25 -19.86 38.11
CA LEU A 252 14.95 -20.56 38.23
C LEU A 252 15.16 -22.02 38.69
N THR A 253 15.84 -22.21 39.82
CA THR A 253 16.25 -23.54 40.31
C THR A 253 15.15 -24.31 41.04
N ASN A 254 14.04 -23.66 41.40
CA ASN A 254 12.93 -24.25 42.18
C ASN A 254 11.82 -24.89 41.31
N VAL A 255 12.09 -25.16 40.01
CA VAL A 255 11.16 -25.79 39.03
C VAL A 255 9.75 -25.13 38.98
N PRO A 256 9.65 -23.80 38.81
CA PRO A 256 8.36 -23.12 38.67
C PRO A 256 7.61 -23.57 37.40
N ARG A 257 6.28 -23.33 37.37
CA ARG A 257 5.50 -23.44 36.13
C ARG A 257 5.73 -22.17 35.32
N LEU A 258 6.34 -22.30 34.15
CA LEU A 258 6.75 -21.18 33.30
C LEU A 258 5.77 -20.96 32.14
N GLY A 259 5.27 -19.74 32.02
CA GLY A 259 4.57 -19.25 30.83
C GLY A 259 5.52 -18.90 29.67
N LYS A 260 4.93 -18.42 28.57
CA LYS A 260 5.62 -17.99 27.34
C LYS A 260 6.35 -16.66 27.54
N GLY A 261 7.52 -16.48 26.91
CA GLY A 261 8.14 -15.16 26.73
C GLY A 261 8.59 -14.45 28.00
N ILE A 262 8.84 -15.19 29.09
CA ILE A 262 9.05 -14.62 30.43
C ILE A 262 10.15 -13.57 30.46
N PHE A 263 11.26 -13.80 29.75
CA PHE A 263 12.41 -12.90 29.69
C PHE A 263 12.59 -12.23 28.33
N THR A 264 11.59 -12.24 27.45
CA THR A 264 11.69 -11.60 26.13
C THR A 264 12.16 -10.15 26.24
N GLU A 265 13.03 -9.72 25.34
CA GLU A 265 13.53 -8.33 25.24
C GLU A 265 14.24 -7.81 26.51
N CYS A 266 14.80 -8.65 27.38
CA CYS A 266 15.60 -8.17 28.52
C CYS A 266 16.99 -7.70 28.04
N PRO A 267 17.28 -6.39 27.96
CA PRO A 267 18.47 -5.87 27.27
C PRO A 267 19.76 -6.05 28.06
N SER A 268 19.66 -6.40 29.34
CA SER A 268 20.79 -6.55 30.26
C SER A 268 21.07 -7.99 30.65
N LEU A 269 20.26 -8.96 30.19
CA LEU A 269 20.31 -10.34 30.66
C LEU A 269 21.50 -11.07 30.02
N GLU A 270 22.45 -11.50 30.84
CA GLU A 270 23.70 -12.13 30.43
C GLU A 270 23.69 -13.65 30.65
N SER A 271 22.97 -14.15 31.67
CA SER A 271 22.91 -15.58 31.97
C SER A 271 21.56 -16.06 32.51
N ILE A 272 21.20 -17.29 32.14
CA ILE A 272 20.02 -18.00 32.67
C ILE A 272 20.42 -19.38 33.19
N GLU A 273 19.97 -19.69 34.40
CA GLU A 273 20.05 -21.02 35.00
C GLU A 273 18.64 -21.51 35.35
N THR A 274 18.24 -22.68 34.85
CA THR A 274 16.90 -23.22 35.07
C THR A 274 16.91 -24.75 35.24
N GLY A 275 16.06 -25.24 36.14
CA GLY A 275 15.89 -26.67 36.41
C GLY A 275 14.75 -27.34 35.63
N VAL A 276 14.11 -26.64 34.70
CA VAL A 276 12.93 -27.15 33.97
C VAL A 276 13.28 -28.22 32.93
N ILE A 277 12.28 -29.05 32.63
CA ILE A 277 12.38 -30.13 31.65
C ILE A 277 12.05 -29.64 30.22
N GLU A 278 11.13 -28.68 30.11
CA GLU A 278 10.77 -28.00 28.87
C GLU A 278 11.00 -26.50 29.02
N ILE A 279 11.81 -25.93 28.11
CA ILE A 279 11.97 -24.48 27.98
C ILE A 279 10.76 -23.98 27.16
N PRO A 280 9.97 -23.02 27.68
CA PRO A 280 8.75 -22.57 27.01
C PRO A 280 9.03 -21.74 25.74
N GLU A 281 8.00 -21.51 24.94
CA GLU A 281 8.06 -20.63 23.76
C GLU A 281 8.55 -19.22 24.13
N GLU A 282 9.34 -18.62 23.25
CA GLU A 282 9.90 -17.25 23.35
C GLU A 282 10.67 -16.96 24.65
N PHE A 283 11.03 -17.97 25.45
CA PHE A 283 11.55 -17.86 26.81
C PHE A 283 12.46 -16.66 27.11
N ALA A 284 13.45 -16.40 26.25
CA ALA A 284 14.37 -15.28 26.31
C ALA A 284 14.66 -14.69 24.91
N SER A 285 13.63 -14.59 24.06
CA SER A 285 13.76 -14.01 22.71
C SER A 285 14.23 -12.55 22.76
N TYR A 286 15.08 -12.12 21.81
CA TYR A 286 15.67 -10.77 21.73
C TYR A 286 16.53 -10.36 22.94
N CYS A 287 16.99 -11.30 23.76
CA CYS A 287 17.99 -11.01 24.81
C CYS A 287 19.38 -10.88 24.21
N THR A 288 19.66 -9.74 23.58
CA THR A 288 20.89 -9.49 22.80
C THR A 288 22.19 -9.51 23.60
N LYS A 289 22.13 -9.49 24.94
CA LYS A 289 23.29 -9.66 25.83
C LYS A 289 23.45 -11.06 26.41
N LEU A 290 22.51 -11.97 26.17
CA LEU A 290 22.55 -13.30 26.75
C LEU A 290 23.73 -14.08 26.19
N GLU A 291 24.66 -14.51 27.05
CA GLU A 291 25.89 -15.20 26.66
C GLU A 291 25.81 -16.71 26.98
N LYS A 292 25.09 -17.09 28.04
CA LYS A 292 25.06 -18.47 28.52
C LYS A 292 23.71 -18.92 29.08
N VAL A 293 23.29 -20.13 28.72
CA VAL A 293 22.11 -20.80 29.30
C VAL A 293 22.51 -22.16 29.88
N THR A 294 22.15 -22.42 31.14
CA THR A 294 22.34 -23.71 31.81
C THR A 294 20.97 -24.34 32.11
N ALA A 295 20.63 -25.41 31.41
CA ALA A 295 19.35 -26.11 31.52
C ALA A 295 19.55 -27.64 31.50
N ASN A 296 20.31 -28.16 32.48
CA ASN A 296 20.77 -29.56 32.51
C ASN A 296 19.65 -30.63 32.50
N SER A 297 18.42 -30.25 32.88
CA SER A 297 17.26 -31.14 32.87
C SER A 297 16.46 -31.07 31.57
N ALA A 298 16.71 -30.07 30.72
CA ALA A 298 15.88 -29.79 29.56
C ALA A 298 16.24 -30.68 28.38
N TYR A 299 15.22 -31.28 27.76
CA TYR A 299 15.33 -32.02 26.49
C TYR A 299 14.31 -31.54 25.44
N ILE A 300 13.46 -30.57 25.78
CA ILE A 300 12.57 -29.88 24.85
C ILE A 300 12.83 -28.38 24.93
N ILE A 301 13.10 -27.76 23.78
CA ILE A 301 13.31 -26.32 23.66
C ILE A 301 12.21 -25.72 22.81
N GLY A 302 11.45 -24.79 23.38
CA GLY A 302 10.28 -24.15 22.79
C GLY A 302 10.56 -23.36 21.52
N VAL A 303 9.49 -23.06 20.78
CA VAL A 303 9.53 -22.21 19.57
C VAL A 303 10.14 -20.85 19.94
N ARG A 304 11.09 -20.34 19.14
CA ARG A 304 11.74 -19.03 19.35
C ARG A 304 12.34 -18.77 20.74
N SER A 305 12.65 -19.82 21.51
CA SER A 305 13.08 -19.67 22.92
C SER A 305 14.27 -18.73 23.10
N PHE A 306 15.20 -18.72 22.14
CA PHE A 306 16.42 -17.89 22.13
C PHE A 306 16.58 -17.15 20.80
N TYR A 307 15.46 -16.84 20.14
CA TYR A 307 15.47 -16.12 18.86
C TYR A 307 16.21 -14.78 19.01
N ASN A 308 17.13 -14.49 18.11
CA ASN A 308 17.91 -13.25 18.08
C ASN A 308 18.72 -12.96 19.36
N CYS A 309 19.17 -14.00 20.05
CA CYS A 309 20.18 -13.91 21.12
C CYS A 309 21.58 -13.88 20.50
N ILE A 310 21.91 -12.79 19.81
CA ILE A 310 23.14 -12.64 18.99
C ILE A 310 24.46 -12.89 19.74
N LYS A 311 24.46 -12.77 21.08
CA LYS A 311 25.63 -13.01 21.93
C LYS A 311 25.67 -14.40 22.55
N LEU A 312 24.65 -15.24 22.38
CA LEU A 312 24.58 -16.54 23.03
C LEU A 312 25.71 -17.42 22.51
N GLU A 313 26.63 -17.80 23.39
CA GLU A 313 27.81 -18.58 23.03
C GLU A 313 27.59 -20.07 23.31
N SER A 314 26.86 -20.42 24.37
CA SER A 314 26.64 -21.81 24.75
C SER A 314 25.31 -22.05 25.47
N ILE A 315 24.77 -23.26 25.25
CA ILE A 315 23.65 -23.82 26.00
C ILE A 315 24.01 -25.23 26.47
N THR A 316 23.78 -25.53 27.75
CA THR A 316 23.93 -26.88 28.30
C THR A 316 22.56 -27.51 28.50
N LEU A 317 22.36 -28.69 27.91
CA LEU A 317 21.11 -29.46 27.92
C LEU A 317 21.32 -30.85 28.51
N ASN A 318 20.24 -31.61 28.63
CA ASN A 318 20.28 -33.02 28.97
C ASN A 318 20.86 -33.89 27.83
N ASP A 319 21.35 -35.09 28.17
CA ASP A 319 21.94 -36.06 27.23
C ASP A 319 20.91 -37.01 26.55
N ASN A 320 19.61 -36.81 26.78
CA ASN A 320 18.51 -37.59 26.18
C ASN A 320 18.16 -37.13 24.74
N GLU A 321 17.21 -37.82 24.10
CA GLU A 321 16.61 -37.38 22.83
C GLU A 321 16.14 -35.93 22.92
N THR A 322 16.71 -35.06 22.11
CA THR A 322 16.53 -33.61 22.23
C THR A 322 15.65 -33.08 21.11
N THR A 323 14.57 -32.39 21.49
CA THR A 323 13.66 -31.71 20.58
C THR A 323 13.94 -30.22 20.56
N ILE A 324 14.34 -29.69 19.41
CA ILE A 324 14.61 -28.27 19.18
C ILE A 324 13.51 -27.75 18.25
N LYS A 325 12.57 -26.99 18.82
CA LYS A 325 11.41 -26.49 18.07
C LYS A 325 11.78 -25.32 17.15
N LYS A 326 10.81 -24.92 16.33
CA LYS A 326 10.94 -23.95 15.24
C LYS A 326 11.62 -22.64 15.69
N GLU A 327 12.57 -22.15 14.90
CA GLU A 327 13.25 -20.85 15.07
C GLU A 327 13.94 -20.65 16.44
N CYS A 328 14.21 -21.72 17.17
CA CYS A 328 14.70 -21.66 18.55
C CYS A 328 15.97 -20.81 18.73
N PHE A 329 16.96 -20.99 17.85
CA PHE A 329 18.26 -20.30 17.87
C PHE A 329 18.49 -19.43 16.63
N MET A 330 17.45 -19.07 15.91
CA MET A 330 17.59 -18.24 14.71
C MET A 330 18.31 -16.91 15.06
N PHE A 331 19.32 -16.54 14.28
CA PHE A 331 20.22 -15.40 14.52
C PHE A 331 21.09 -15.46 15.80
N CYS A 332 21.30 -16.65 16.38
CA CYS A 332 22.32 -16.83 17.42
C CYS A 332 23.73 -16.93 16.81
N GLU A 333 24.24 -15.83 16.27
CA GLU A 333 25.45 -15.80 15.44
C GLU A 333 26.71 -16.34 16.14
N LYS A 334 26.78 -16.24 17.47
CA LYS A 334 27.91 -16.70 18.29
C LYS A 334 27.77 -18.12 18.84
N LEU A 335 26.63 -18.78 18.64
CA LEU A 335 26.35 -20.06 19.27
C LEU A 335 27.26 -21.16 18.75
N ASP A 336 28.05 -21.76 19.65
CA ASP A 336 28.81 -22.99 19.40
C ASP A 336 28.04 -24.17 20.02
N PHE A 337 27.00 -24.62 19.31
CA PHE A 337 26.17 -25.75 19.77
C PHE A 337 26.91 -27.08 19.56
N ALA A 338 27.14 -27.82 20.63
CA ALA A 338 27.86 -29.09 20.60
C ALA A 338 26.93 -30.28 20.30
N PHE A 339 26.76 -30.62 19.02
CA PHE A 339 26.07 -31.84 18.61
C PHE A 339 26.87 -33.10 18.99
N LYS A 340 26.18 -34.15 19.44
CA LYS A 340 26.73 -35.46 19.77
C LYS A 340 26.27 -36.49 18.73
N GLU A 341 27.20 -37.18 18.07
CA GLU A 341 26.92 -38.14 16.99
C GLU A 341 25.92 -39.25 17.38
N ASN A 342 25.98 -39.74 18.62
CA ASN A 342 25.11 -40.82 19.10
C ASN A 342 23.76 -40.34 19.65
N GLN A 343 23.50 -39.04 19.66
CA GLN A 343 22.27 -38.46 20.20
C GLN A 343 21.24 -38.26 19.07
N ILE A 344 19.99 -38.65 19.32
CA ILE A 344 18.89 -38.42 18.38
C ILE A 344 18.36 -37.00 18.60
N TYR A 345 18.31 -36.23 17.51
CA TYR A 345 17.73 -34.90 17.51
C TYR A 345 16.44 -34.87 16.69
N THR A 346 15.47 -34.09 17.16
CA THR A 346 14.35 -33.60 16.35
C THR A 346 14.55 -32.10 16.17
N ILE A 347 15.10 -31.71 15.03
CA ILE A 347 15.43 -30.32 14.70
C ILE A 347 14.34 -29.78 13.79
N SER A 348 13.54 -28.83 14.28
CA SER A 348 12.42 -28.26 13.52
C SER A 348 12.86 -27.14 12.56
N ASP A 349 11.90 -26.61 11.80
CA ASP A 349 12.13 -25.56 10.80
C ASP A 349 12.90 -24.35 11.37
N TYR A 350 13.89 -23.86 10.62
CA TYR A 350 14.71 -22.68 10.95
C TYR A 350 15.42 -22.72 12.31
N ALA A 351 15.52 -23.88 12.98
CA ALA A 351 15.98 -23.97 14.36
C ALA A 351 17.35 -23.32 14.60
N PHE A 352 18.28 -23.43 13.65
CA PHE A 352 19.63 -22.87 13.71
C PHE A 352 19.94 -21.90 12.57
N SER A 353 18.91 -21.31 11.96
CA SER A 353 19.08 -20.37 10.85
C SER A 353 20.00 -19.20 11.23
N TYR A 354 20.99 -18.91 10.40
CA TYR A 354 22.01 -17.87 10.59
C TYR A 354 22.88 -18.01 11.85
N CYS A 355 23.06 -19.24 12.36
CA CYS A 355 24.04 -19.53 13.40
C CYS A 355 25.46 -19.61 12.82
N SER A 356 26.09 -18.44 12.63
CA SER A 356 27.36 -18.28 11.89
C SER A 356 28.59 -18.96 12.52
N LYS A 357 28.51 -19.47 13.76
CA LYS A 357 29.59 -20.24 14.43
C LYS A 357 29.30 -21.74 14.52
N LEU A 358 28.13 -22.18 14.06
CA LEU A 358 27.69 -23.55 14.18
C LEU A 358 28.60 -24.52 13.41
N LYS A 359 29.02 -25.58 14.09
CA LYS A 359 29.66 -26.74 13.47
C LYS A 359 28.67 -27.89 13.46
N LEU A 360 28.67 -28.66 12.39
CA LEU A 360 27.78 -29.82 12.26
C LEU A 360 28.61 -31.08 11.93
N PRO A 361 28.74 -32.04 12.86
CA PRO A 361 29.30 -33.35 12.55
C PRO A 361 28.28 -34.19 11.76
N SER A 362 28.62 -35.44 11.43
CA SER A 362 27.58 -36.41 11.10
C SER A 362 26.60 -36.55 12.27
N LEU A 363 25.33 -36.80 11.97
CA LEU A 363 24.29 -36.97 12.98
C LEU A 363 23.88 -38.44 13.06
N HIS A 364 23.18 -38.82 14.11
CA HIS A 364 22.57 -40.14 14.20
C HIS A 364 21.59 -40.34 13.02
N GLU A 365 21.55 -41.52 12.39
CA GLU A 365 20.76 -41.80 11.18
C GLU A 365 19.25 -41.55 11.34
N ASN A 366 18.73 -41.72 12.56
CA ASN A 366 17.33 -41.44 12.93
C ASN A 366 17.05 -39.96 13.27
N THR A 367 18.01 -39.06 13.06
CA THR A 367 17.81 -37.63 13.28
C THR A 367 16.85 -37.06 12.24
N THR A 368 15.88 -36.29 12.69
CA THR A 368 14.95 -35.58 11.79
C THR A 368 15.31 -34.10 11.75
N VAL A 369 15.38 -33.55 10.53
CA VAL A 369 15.74 -32.15 10.28
C VAL A 369 14.64 -31.50 9.44
N GLY A 370 14.08 -30.41 9.96
CA GLY A 370 13.02 -29.62 9.35
C GLY A 370 13.54 -28.65 8.27
N ASN A 371 12.61 -27.88 7.70
CA ASN A 371 12.89 -26.99 6.58
C ASN A 371 13.83 -25.84 7.01
N TYR A 372 14.82 -25.52 6.20
CA TYR A 372 15.74 -24.39 6.43
C TYR A 372 16.46 -24.42 7.78
N ALA A 373 16.59 -25.60 8.41
CA ALA A 373 17.11 -25.72 9.76
C ALA A 373 18.51 -25.10 9.95
N PHE A 374 19.36 -25.16 8.92
CA PHE A 374 20.74 -24.67 8.93
C PHE A 374 21.02 -23.62 7.83
N ILE A 375 19.99 -22.90 7.35
CA ILE A 375 20.18 -21.85 6.35
C ILE A 375 21.18 -20.79 6.84
N GLY A 376 22.16 -20.43 6.01
CA GLY A 376 23.16 -19.40 6.32
C GLY A 376 24.15 -19.76 7.43
N CYS A 377 24.33 -21.03 7.75
CA CYS A 377 25.33 -21.50 8.73
C CYS A 377 26.74 -21.53 8.11
N ASP A 378 27.34 -20.37 7.95
CA ASP A 378 28.59 -20.17 7.19
C ASP A 378 29.84 -20.84 7.78
N LYS A 379 29.79 -21.47 8.96
CA LYS A 379 30.95 -22.21 9.51
C LYS A 379 30.97 -23.70 9.16
N ILE A 380 29.93 -24.19 8.48
CA ILE A 380 29.90 -25.54 7.92
C ILE A 380 30.70 -25.53 6.60
N GLU A 381 31.94 -26.02 6.65
CA GLU A 381 32.87 -26.06 5.51
C GLU A 381 32.85 -27.42 4.79
N GLU A 382 32.74 -28.52 5.55
CA GLU A 382 32.62 -29.89 5.06
C GLU A 382 31.41 -30.55 5.71
N LEU A 383 30.70 -31.39 4.96
CA LEU A 383 29.48 -32.06 5.44
C LEU A 383 29.40 -33.51 4.99
N THR A 384 29.19 -34.41 5.95
CA THR A 384 28.81 -35.81 5.68
C THR A 384 27.36 -36.02 6.10
N ILE A 385 26.51 -36.41 5.15
CA ILE A 385 25.08 -36.65 5.38
C ILE A 385 24.82 -38.16 5.33
N ASN A 386 24.54 -38.72 6.50
CA ASN A 386 24.23 -40.13 6.74
C ASN A 386 22.79 -40.37 7.25
N TRP A 387 21.93 -39.37 7.15
CA TRP A 387 20.50 -39.45 7.50
C TRP A 387 19.64 -39.03 6.30
N GLY A 388 18.35 -39.38 6.34
CA GLY A 388 17.42 -39.07 5.25
C GLY A 388 17.11 -37.57 5.14
N LEU A 389 17.22 -37.01 3.94
CA LEU A 389 16.84 -35.63 3.65
C LEU A 389 15.39 -35.59 3.16
N THR A 390 14.47 -35.19 4.03
CA THR A 390 13.03 -35.09 3.72
C THR A 390 12.51 -33.65 3.65
N SER A 391 13.32 -32.67 4.08
CA SER A 391 12.93 -31.27 4.22
C SER A 391 13.65 -30.36 3.24
N PHE A 392 13.03 -29.23 2.91
CA PHE A 392 13.51 -28.27 1.91
C PHE A 392 14.54 -27.29 2.50
N GLY A 393 15.49 -26.84 1.67
CA GLY A 393 16.36 -25.70 1.97
C GLY A 393 17.29 -25.86 3.16
N ILE A 394 17.55 -27.10 3.62
CA ILE A 394 18.20 -27.40 4.89
C ILE A 394 19.53 -26.63 5.08
N PHE A 395 20.37 -26.58 4.03
CA PHE A 395 21.69 -25.93 4.04
C PHE A 395 21.77 -24.73 3.10
N MET A 396 20.63 -24.15 2.73
CA MET A 396 20.59 -23.03 1.80
C MET A 396 21.50 -21.88 2.28
N GLY A 397 22.30 -21.31 1.38
CA GLY A 397 23.12 -20.15 1.67
C GLY A 397 24.28 -20.38 2.65
N CYS A 398 24.68 -21.62 2.92
CA CYS A 398 25.93 -21.92 3.63
C CYS A 398 27.13 -21.59 2.72
N LYS A 399 27.60 -20.34 2.74
CA LYS A 399 28.49 -19.81 1.69
C LYS A 399 29.87 -20.43 1.67
N ASN A 400 30.34 -20.96 2.79
CA ASN A 400 31.67 -21.57 2.91
C ASN A 400 31.64 -23.11 2.81
N LEU A 401 30.49 -23.72 2.55
CA LEU A 401 30.40 -25.17 2.33
C LEU A 401 31.12 -25.52 1.02
N GLU A 402 32.22 -26.27 1.09
CA GLU A 402 33.08 -26.60 -0.06
C GLU A 402 32.81 -28.00 -0.62
N THR A 403 32.61 -28.98 0.28
CA THR A 403 32.46 -30.40 -0.07
C THR A 403 31.31 -31.05 0.70
N VAL A 404 30.50 -31.82 -0.02
CA VAL A 404 29.43 -32.66 0.55
C VAL A 404 29.62 -34.12 0.14
N THR A 405 29.61 -35.02 1.11
CA THR A 405 29.52 -36.47 0.88
C THR A 405 28.16 -36.99 1.33
N TYR A 406 27.37 -37.55 0.41
CA TYR A 406 26.06 -38.13 0.69
C TYR A 406 26.17 -39.67 0.72
N THR A 407 25.89 -40.28 1.88
CA THR A 407 26.08 -41.74 2.10
C THR A 407 24.81 -42.46 2.58
N TYR A 408 23.69 -41.75 2.70
CA TYR A 408 22.45 -42.34 3.20
C TYR A 408 21.91 -43.39 2.21
N ASN A 409 21.76 -44.62 2.68
CA ASN A 409 21.29 -45.76 1.90
C ASN A 409 20.16 -46.45 2.67
N SER A 410 18.91 -46.13 2.34
CA SER A 410 17.73 -46.79 2.88
C SER A 410 17.20 -47.82 1.88
N SER A 411 16.85 -49.01 2.36
CA SER A 411 16.13 -50.01 1.55
C SER A 411 14.63 -49.73 1.45
N THR A 412 14.11 -48.81 2.27
CA THR A 412 12.67 -48.50 2.37
C THR A 412 12.30 -47.15 1.79
N ASP A 413 13.26 -46.21 1.71
CA ASP A 413 13.00 -44.83 1.31
C ASP A 413 13.65 -44.50 -0.03
N VAL A 414 12.98 -43.63 -0.79
CA VAL A 414 13.50 -43.09 -2.04
C VAL A 414 14.52 -42.00 -1.71
N ASN A 415 15.77 -42.22 -2.09
CA ASN A 415 16.84 -41.24 -1.90
C ASN A 415 16.62 -40.05 -2.85
N VAL A 416 16.08 -38.96 -2.31
CA VAL A 416 15.82 -37.70 -3.02
C VAL A 416 16.66 -36.61 -2.39
N LEU A 417 17.22 -35.71 -3.21
CA LEU A 417 17.75 -34.44 -2.74
C LEU A 417 16.64 -33.37 -2.82
N PRO A 418 16.10 -32.88 -1.69
CA PRO A 418 14.95 -31.98 -1.70
C PRO A 418 15.23 -30.59 -2.31
N ASP A 419 14.17 -29.84 -2.55
CA ASP A 419 14.24 -28.50 -3.13
C ASP A 419 15.12 -27.57 -2.27
N TYR A 420 15.88 -26.72 -2.93
CA TYR A 420 16.76 -25.71 -2.33
C TYR A 420 17.87 -26.23 -1.39
N THR A 421 18.10 -27.55 -1.27
CA THR A 421 18.97 -28.13 -0.22
C THR A 421 20.33 -27.43 -0.08
N PHE A 422 21.04 -27.19 -1.20
CA PHE A 422 22.32 -26.48 -1.25
C PHE A 422 22.25 -25.21 -2.11
N CYS A 423 21.05 -24.63 -2.29
CA CYS A 423 20.88 -23.40 -3.05
C CYS A 423 21.73 -22.27 -2.44
N ASN A 424 22.41 -21.49 -3.27
CA ASN A 424 23.32 -20.40 -2.85
C ASN A 424 24.52 -20.83 -1.98
N CYS A 425 24.88 -22.12 -1.96
CA CYS A 425 26.15 -22.57 -1.40
C CYS A 425 27.28 -22.25 -2.40
N SER A 426 27.67 -20.97 -2.48
CA SER A 426 28.53 -20.45 -3.54
C SER A 426 29.95 -21.02 -3.56
N SER A 427 30.43 -21.62 -2.47
CA SER A 427 31.74 -22.30 -2.43
C SER A 427 31.65 -23.80 -2.73
N LEU A 428 30.45 -24.37 -2.80
CA LEU A 428 30.25 -25.81 -2.98
C LEU A 428 30.76 -26.19 -4.36
N SER A 429 31.88 -26.90 -4.38
CA SER A 429 32.60 -27.24 -5.61
C SER A 429 32.65 -28.73 -5.89
N GLU A 430 32.40 -29.55 -4.86
CA GLU A 430 32.42 -31.01 -4.95
C GLU A 430 31.21 -31.63 -4.21
N PHE A 431 30.43 -32.43 -4.94
CA PHE A 431 29.36 -33.26 -4.40
C PHE A 431 29.65 -34.73 -4.75
N ILE A 432 29.85 -35.56 -3.73
CA ILE A 432 30.17 -36.97 -3.88
C ILE A 432 28.95 -37.80 -3.49
N ASP A 433 28.25 -38.33 -4.49
CA ASP A 433 27.19 -39.32 -4.29
C ASP A 433 27.80 -40.72 -4.13
N LYS A 434 27.69 -41.28 -2.91
CA LYS A 434 28.01 -42.70 -2.62
C LYS A 434 26.74 -43.52 -2.35
N SER A 435 25.59 -42.99 -2.74
CA SER A 435 24.28 -43.57 -2.51
C SER A 435 23.62 -44.03 -3.82
N VAL A 436 22.34 -44.40 -3.73
CA VAL A 436 21.45 -44.60 -4.88
C VAL A 436 20.47 -43.42 -5.04
N LEU A 437 20.97 -42.19 -5.22
CA LEU A 437 20.11 -41.02 -5.48
C LEU A 437 19.23 -41.29 -6.71
N SER A 438 17.94 -41.04 -6.55
CA SER A 438 16.91 -41.27 -7.57
C SER A 438 16.37 -39.95 -8.17
N SER A 439 16.46 -38.86 -7.41
CA SER A 439 16.16 -37.53 -7.94
C SER A 439 16.90 -36.40 -7.25
N VAL A 440 17.10 -35.32 -8.01
CA VAL A 440 17.55 -34.01 -7.54
C VAL A 440 16.45 -32.99 -7.82
N ASN A 441 15.84 -32.44 -6.78
CA ASN A 441 14.69 -31.56 -6.94
C ASN A 441 15.07 -30.11 -7.25
N SER A 442 14.05 -29.27 -7.36
CA SER A 442 14.16 -27.90 -7.86
C SER A 442 15.13 -27.07 -7.02
N TYR A 443 16.01 -26.33 -7.68
CA TYR A 443 17.01 -25.46 -7.04
C TYR A 443 17.97 -26.16 -6.05
N ALA A 444 18.02 -27.49 -5.99
CA ALA A 444 18.84 -28.20 -4.99
C ALA A 444 20.33 -27.83 -5.05
N PHE A 445 20.86 -27.54 -6.23
CA PHE A 445 22.24 -27.08 -6.49
C PHE A 445 22.31 -25.72 -7.19
N ALA A 446 21.24 -24.92 -7.14
CA ALA A 446 21.24 -23.61 -7.77
C ALA A 446 22.30 -22.69 -7.14
N SER A 447 22.97 -21.89 -7.98
CA SER A 447 24.03 -20.95 -7.56
C SER A 447 25.18 -21.61 -6.78
N THR A 448 25.54 -22.85 -7.15
CA THR A 448 26.73 -23.56 -6.62
C THR A 448 27.92 -23.45 -7.58
N ASN A 449 29.12 -23.72 -7.07
CA ASN A 449 30.38 -23.72 -7.85
C ASN A 449 30.79 -25.13 -8.32
N ILE A 450 29.84 -26.07 -8.36
CA ILE A 450 30.07 -27.44 -8.84
C ILE A 450 30.42 -27.38 -10.32
N LYS A 451 31.60 -27.88 -10.69
CA LYS A 451 32.08 -27.87 -12.09
C LYS A 451 31.70 -29.14 -12.83
N GLU A 452 31.77 -30.28 -12.16
CA GLU A 452 31.44 -31.58 -12.73
C GLU A 452 30.66 -32.41 -11.71
N ILE A 453 29.62 -33.10 -12.17
CA ILE A 453 28.83 -33.98 -11.31
C ILE A 453 28.38 -35.23 -12.07
N ASN A 454 28.44 -36.38 -11.40
CA ASN A 454 28.01 -37.66 -11.95
C ASN A 454 26.78 -38.16 -11.19
N LEU A 455 25.63 -38.19 -11.87
CA LEU A 455 24.33 -38.58 -11.33
C LEU A 455 23.75 -39.72 -12.16
N PHE A 456 24.31 -40.93 -11.99
CA PHE A 456 23.98 -42.06 -12.87
C PHE A 456 22.51 -42.50 -12.82
N ASN A 457 21.90 -42.44 -11.62
CA ASN A 457 20.56 -42.98 -11.35
C ASN A 457 19.48 -41.92 -11.12
N ALA A 458 19.85 -40.64 -11.13
CA ALA A 458 18.95 -39.56 -10.71
C ALA A 458 18.37 -38.79 -11.90
N PHE A 459 17.05 -38.60 -11.88
CA PHE A 459 16.39 -37.57 -12.67
C PHE A 459 16.52 -36.22 -11.97
N ILE A 460 16.60 -35.14 -12.74
CA ILE A 460 16.71 -33.80 -12.15
C ILE A 460 15.46 -32.97 -12.49
N ALA A 461 15.03 -32.12 -11.54
CA ALA A 461 13.86 -31.26 -11.67
C ALA A 461 14.22 -29.88 -12.27
N ASN A 462 13.19 -29.04 -12.48
CA ASN A 462 13.35 -27.67 -12.97
C ASN A 462 14.30 -26.87 -12.08
N TYR A 463 15.19 -26.10 -12.69
CA TYR A 463 16.12 -25.21 -11.99
C TYR A 463 17.09 -25.91 -11.02
N ALA A 464 17.21 -27.24 -11.05
CA ALA A 464 18.07 -28.00 -10.13
C ALA A 464 19.50 -27.45 -10.05
N PHE A 465 20.06 -26.97 -11.17
CA PHE A 465 21.39 -26.39 -11.26
C PHE A 465 21.41 -24.90 -11.64
N ALA A 466 20.28 -24.20 -11.52
CA ALA A 466 20.13 -22.85 -12.05
C ALA A 466 21.23 -21.87 -11.57
N ASP A 467 21.69 -21.00 -12.46
CA ASP A 467 22.74 -20.01 -12.18
C ASP A 467 24.06 -20.61 -11.64
N GLY A 468 24.30 -21.90 -11.87
CA GLY A 468 25.48 -22.63 -11.40
C GLY A 468 26.69 -22.55 -12.36
N SER A 469 27.85 -23.00 -11.86
CA SER A 469 29.11 -23.05 -12.63
C SER A 469 29.38 -24.40 -13.32
N LEU A 470 28.33 -25.19 -13.54
CA LEU A 470 28.41 -26.55 -14.08
C LEU A 470 28.98 -26.55 -15.49
N LYS A 471 30.03 -27.33 -15.74
CA LYS A 471 30.69 -27.48 -17.05
C LYS A 471 30.36 -28.80 -17.73
N LYS A 472 30.23 -29.87 -16.93
CA LYS A 472 29.94 -31.22 -17.39
C LYS A 472 29.00 -31.93 -16.42
N ILE A 473 28.03 -32.65 -16.97
CA ILE A 473 27.15 -33.52 -16.19
C ILE A 473 26.92 -34.85 -16.88
N THR A 474 26.93 -35.92 -16.08
CA THR A 474 26.45 -37.25 -16.48
C THR A 474 25.12 -37.50 -15.77
N LEU A 475 24.02 -37.74 -16.51
CA LEU A 475 22.66 -37.87 -15.95
C LEU A 475 21.78 -38.87 -16.70
N ALA A 476 20.74 -39.37 -16.03
CA ALA A 476 19.71 -40.24 -16.62
C ALA A 476 18.67 -39.48 -17.46
N GLY A 477 18.39 -38.22 -17.13
CA GLY A 477 17.44 -37.38 -17.84
C GLY A 477 16.83 -36.33 -16.92
N VAL A 478 15.89 -35.55 -17.45
CA VAL A 478 14.96 -34.76 -16.63
C VAL A 478 13.58 -35.44 -16.66
N SER A 479 12.72 -35.20 -15.68
CA SER A 479 11.33 -35.71 -15.74
C SER A 479 10.55 -34.99 -16.85
N SER A 480 9.59 -35.64 -17.50
CA SER A 480 8.79 -35.06 -18.60
C SER A 480 7.99 -33.81 -18.25
N SER A 481 7.82 -33.51 -16.96
CA SER A 481 7.20 -32.28 -16.45
C SER A 481 8.19 -31.14 -16.20
N GLN A 482 9.49 -31.36 -16.43
CA GLN A 482 10.57 -30.49 -15.97
C GLN A 482 11.47 -30.13 -17.15
N THR A 483 11.35 -28.90 -17.66
CA THR A 483 12.09 -28.43 -18.83
C THR A 483 13.38 -27.68 -18.53
N ASP A 484 13.48 -26.95 -17.42
CA ASP A 484 14.49 -25.90 -17.22
C ASP A 484 15.54 -26.23 -16.14
N ALA A 485 15.98 -27.48 -16.09
CA ALA A 485 16.96 -27.94 -15.09
C ALA A 485 18.27 -27.12 -15.05
N PHE A 486 18.67 -26.54 -16.19
CA PHE A 486 19.94 -25.83 -16.42
C PHE A 486 19.75 -24.34 -16.74
N TYR A 487 18.71 -23.72 -16.20
CA TYR A 487 18.46 -22.29 -16.40
C TYR A 487 19.71 -21.44 -16.07
N ASN A 488 20.10 -20.51 -16.94
CA ASN A 488 21.31 -19.67 -16.81
C ASN A 488 22.63 -20.43 -16.54
N CYS A 489 22.73 -21.70 -16.90
CA CYS A 489 23.97 -22.47 -16.79
C CYS A 489 24.88 -22.24 -18.01
N ASP A 490 25.32 -21.00 -18.24
CA ASP A 490 26.10 -20.61 -19.43
C ASP A 490 27.44 -21.36 -19.56
N SER A 491 27.96 -21.87 -18.44
CA SER A 491 29.19 -22.64 -18.37
C SER A 491 29.05 -24.09 -18.85
N LEU A 492 27.83 -24.61 -18.99
CA LEU A 492 27.58 -26.00 -19.33
C LEU A 492 27.96 -26.26 -20.78
N LYS A 493 28.99 -27.09 -20.98
CA LYS A 493 29.55 -27.42 -22.31
C LYS A 493 29.29 -28.85 -22.74
N THR A 494 29.19 -29.76 -21.78
CA THR A 494 29.07 -31.20 -22.06
C THR A 494 27.93 -31.83 -21.27
N ILE A 495 27.03 -32.51 -21.98
CA ILE A 495 26.04 -33.41 -21.38
C ILE A 495 26.35 -34.84 -21.83
N VAL A 496 26.43 -35.75 -20.86
CA VAL A 496 26.57 -37.18 -21.09
C VAL A 496 25.30 -37.87 -20.59
N PHE A 497 24.60 -38.57 -21.46
CA PHE A 497 23.46 -39.39 -21.06
C PHE A 497 23.93 -40.75 -20.54
N SER A 498 23.51 -41.10 -19.32
CA SER A 498 23.84 -42.38 -18.70
C SER A 498 23.14 -43.54 -19.41
N LYS A 499 23.57 -44.78 -19.14
CA LYS A 499 22.99 -46.00 -19.73
C LYS A 499 21.49 -46.19 -19.50
N ILE A 500 20.91 -45.55 -18.49
CA ILE A 500 19.48 -45.68 -18.15
C ILE A 500 18.63 -44.55 -18.74
N ALA A 501 19.22 -43.66 -19.55
CA ALA A 501 18.48 -42.55 -20.12
C ALA A 501 17.44 -42.99 -21.14
N ASP A 502 16.28 -42.34 -21.12
CA ASP A 502 15.17 -42.61 -22.04
C ASP A 502 14.83 -41.37 -22.90
N PRO A 503 14.13 -41.54 -24.03
CA PRO A 503 13.82 -40.43 -24.92
C PRO A 503 12.94 -39.35 -24.28
N ALA A 504 12.03 -39.73 -23.39
CA ALA A 504 11.13 -38.77 -22.74
C ALA A 504 11.95 -37.81 -21.86
N GLY A 505 12.92 -38.35 -21.12
CA GLY A 505 13.81 -37.58 -20.27
C GLY A 505 14.87 -36.78 -21.01
N VAL A 506 15.27 -37.20 -22.22
CA VAL A 506 16.12 -36.36 -23.10
C VAL A 506 15.31 -35.22 -23.73
N ASN A 507 14.11 -35.53 -24.25
CA ASN A 507 13.23 -34.58 -24.92
C ASN A 507 12.70 -33.49 -23.99
N ALA A 508 12.63 -33.80 -22.70
CA ALA A 508 12.20 -32.85 -21.70
C ALA A 508 13.28 -31.80 -21.38
N ILE A 509 14.55 -31.98 -21.75
CA ILE A 509 15.58 -30.97 -21.48
C ILE A 509 15.37 -29.75 -22.39
N ASN A 510 15.23 -28.56 -21.80
CA ASN A 510 15.26 -27.31 -22.54
C ASN A 510 16.69 -26.94 -22.94
N PHE A 511 16.97 -27.08 -24.24
CA PHE A 511 18.27 -26.77 -24.81
C PHE A 511 18.39 -25.32 -25.31
N ALA A 512 17.32 -24.52 -25.34
CA ALA A 512 17.24 -23.23 -26.00
C ALA A 512 18.32 -22.23 -25.56
N ASN A 513 18.58 -22.21 -24.25
CA ASN A 513 19.48 -21.26 -23.62
C ASN A 513 20.90 -21.81 -23.43
N LEU A 514 21.17 -23.06 -23.85
CA LEU A 514 22.48 -23.69 -23.66
C LEU A 514 23.42 -23.45 -24.85
N THR A 515 24.72 -23.38 -24.55
CA THR A 515 25.81 -23.28 -25.55
C THR A 515 26.73 -24.49 -25.45
N LEU A 516 26.15 -25.66 -25.70
CA LEU A 516 26.82 -26.95 -25.61
C LEU A 516 27.86 -27.11 -26.73
N ASP A 517 29.04 -27.64 -26.37
CA ASP A 517 30.08 -28.07 -27.30
C ASP A 517 29.93 -29.55 -27.66
N GLU A 518 29.41 -30.35 -26.72
CA GLU A 518 29.33 -31.81 -26.86
C GLU A 518 28.07 -32.39 -26.21
N ILE A 519 27.38 -33.26 -26.95
CA ILE A 519 26.38 -34.19 -26.42
C ILE A 519 26.83 -35.61 -26.75
N SER A 520 26.88 -36.48 -25.74
CA SER A 520 27.32 -37.87 -25.88
C SER A 520 26.44 -38.81 -25.06
N ILE A 521 26.55 -40.11 -25.34
CA ILE A 521 25.88 -41.19 -24.61
C ILE A 521 26.96 -42.16 -24.09
N GLU A 522 26.74 -42.79 -22.94
CA GLU A 522 27.66 -43.82 -22.43
C GLU A 522 27.72 -45.06 -23.35
N GLU A 523 28.88 -45.74 -23.39
CA GLU A 523 29.09 -46.92 -24.24
C GLU A 523 28.14 -48.07 -23.85
N GLY A 524 27.50 -48.67 -24.85
CA GLY A 524 26.56 -49.79 -24.68
C GLY A 524 25.12 -49.37 -24.34
N HIS A 525 24.73 -48.12 -24.64
CA HIS A 525 23.35 -47.66 -24.52
C HIS A 525 22.40 -48.42 -25.47
N GLU A 526 21.23 -48.88 -24.98
CA GLU A 526 20.36 -49.80 -25.74
C GLU A 526 19.46 -49.12 -26.78
N SER A 527 18.99 -47.88 -26.51
CA SER A 527 17.93 -47.24 -27.31
C SER A 527 18.28 -45.92 -28.01
N LEU A 528 19.27 -45.17 -27.51
CA LEU A 528 19.76 -43.92 -28.11
C LEU A 528 20.99 -44.21 -28.97
N ASN A 529 21.10 -43.52 -30.10
CA ASN A 529 22.24 -43.64 -31.02
C ASN A 529 22.67 -42.26 -31.53
N ILE A 530 23.98 -42.04 -31.67
CA ILE A 530 24.53 -40.85 -32.32
C ILE A 530 25.25 -41.28 -33.60
N SER A 531 24.70 -40.91 -34.76
CA SER A 531 25.29 -41.20 -36.07
C SER A 531 25.35 -39.94 -36.92
N ASN A 532 26.51 -39.63 -37.49
CA ASN A 532 26.75 -38.43 -38.29
C ASN A 532 26.29 -37.12 -37.63
N GLY A 533 26.37 -37.02 -36.30
CA GLY A 533 25.94 -35.86 -35.53
C GLY A 533 24.42 -35.75 -35.30
N LEU A 534 23.66 -36.80 -35.60
CA LEU A 534 22.23 -36.91 -35.31
C LEU A 534 22.04 -37.87 -34.13
N LEU A 535 21.45 -37.38 -33.05
CA LEU A 535 20.96 -38.19 -31.93
C LEU A 535 19.58 -38.72 -32.30
N THR A 536 19.44 -40.03 -32.42
CA THR A 536 18.19 -40.70 -32.78
C THR A 536 17.75 -41.66 -31.69
N TYR A 537 16.44 -41.83 -31.59
CA TYR A 537 15.84 -42.97 -30.90
C TYR A 537 15.40 -43.97 -31.96
N GLY A 538 15.94 -45.20 -31.89
CA GLY A 538 15.84 -46.12 -33.02
C GLY A 538 16.41 -45.51 -34.31
N ASN A 539 15.74 -45.76 -35.44
CA ASN A 539 16.17 -45.30 -36.78
C ASN A 539 15.22 -44.28 -37.44
N ASP A 540 14.08 -43.97 -36.81
CA ASP A 540 12.97 -43.21 -37.40
C ASP A 540 12.69 -41.87 -36.70
N THR A 541 13.18 -41.69 -35.47
CA THR A 541 12.95 -40.50 -34.64
C THR A 541 14.23 -39.70 -34.47
N LEU A 542 14.26 -38.49 -35.03
CA LEU A 542 15.32 -37.52 -34.76
C LEU A 542 15.03 -36.80 -33.44
N VAL A 543 15.85 -37.07 -32.42
CA VAL A 543 15.76 -36.43 -31.10
C VAL A 543 16.44 -35.06 -31.14
N LEU A 544 17.69 -35.01 -31.62
CA LEU A 544 18.48 -33.79 -31.63
C LEU A 544 19.59 -33.84 -32.69
N VAL A 545 19.83 -32.72 -33.36
CA VAL A 545 21.07 -32.49 -34.11
C VAL A 545 22.11 -31.98 -33.13
N THR A 546 23.10 -32.81 -32.84
CA THR A 546 24.13 -32.52 -31.85
C THR A 546 24.96 -31.27 -32.23
N PRO A 547 25.51 -30.53 -31.25
CA PRO A 547 26.36 -29.36 -31.52
C PRO A 547 27.62 -29.72 -32.34
N GLN A 548 28.03 -30.99 -32.34
CA GLN A 548 29.14 -31.52 -33.13
C GLN A 548 28.87 -31.57 -34.65
N PHE A 549 27.62 -31.39 -35.10
CA PHE A 549 27.31 -31.30 -36.54
C PHE A 549 27.65 -29.90 -37.08
N THR A 550 28.72 -29.79 -37.86
CA THR A 550 29.28 -28.49 -38.29
C THR A 550 28.99 -28.10 -39.75
N LYS A 551 28.25 -28.92 -40.50
CA LYS A 551 27.94 -28.63 -41.92
C LYS A 551 26.86 -27.54 -42.02
N SER A 552 26.97 -26.68 -43.04
CA SER A 552 26.00 -25.59 -43.28
C SER A 552 24.67 -26.04 -43.89
N GLU A 553 24.65 -27.25 -44.45
CA GLU A 553 23.47 -27.85 -45.07
C GLU A 553 23.18 -29.19 -44.40
N LEU A 554 21.92 -29.38 -44.00
CA LEU A 554 21.42 -30.65 -43.48
C LEU A 554 20.30 -31.15 -44.37
N ARG A 555 20.48 -32.38 -44.86
CA ARG A 555 19.44 -33.19 -45.47
C ARG A 555 19.04 -34.24 -44.46
N ILE A 556 17.80 -34.18 -43.97
CA ILE A 556 17.29 -35.19 -43.05
C ILE A 556 17.23 -36.54 -43.79
N PRO A 557 17.74 -37.64 -43.20
CA PRO A 557 17.70 -38.95 -43.84
C PRO A 557 16.27 -39.43 -44.12
N GLU A 558 16.05 -40.15 -45.22
CA GLU A 558 14.75 -40.74 -45.60
C GLU A 558 14.20 -41.74 -44.56
N SER A 559 15.05 -42.29 -43.68
CA SER A 559 14.61 -43.18 -42.61
C SER A 559 13.88 -42.44 -41.48
N VAL A 560 14.12 -41.12 -41.34
CA VAL A 560 13.49 -40.29 -40.33
C VAL A 560 12.05 -39.99 -40.77
N THR A 561 11.10 -40.42 -39.96
CA THR A 561 9.67 -40.18 -40.16
C THR A 561 9.11 -39.19 -39.14
N TYR A 562 9.84 -38.96 -38.03
CA TYR A 562 9.46 -38.04 -36.96
C TYR A 562 10.65 -37.15 -36.54
N ILE A 563 10.39 -35.84 -36.40
CA ILE A 563 11.35 -34.85 -35.92
C ILE A 563 10.82 -34.28 -34.61
N ASN A 564 11.63 -34.36 -33.55
CA ASN A 564 11.31 -33.72 -32.27
C ASN A 564 11.29 -32.19 -32.42
N HIS A 565 10.37 -31.51 -31.72
CA HIS A 565 10.22 -30.05 -31.74
C HIS A 565 11.52 -29.24 -31.51
N GLU A 566 12.42 -29.72 -30.65
CA GLU A 566 13.69 -29.06 -30.34
C GLU A 566 14.89 -29.62 -31.10
N ALA A 567 14.66 -30.43 -32.14
CA ALA A 567 15.73 -31.17 -32.81
C ALA A 567 16.84 -30.27 -33.38
N PHE A 568 16.58 -28.99 -33.65
CA PHE A 568 17.54 -28.09 -34.28
C PHE A 568 18.08 -26.98 -33.36
N ILE A 569 17.65 -26.92 -32.10
CA ILE A 569 17.88 -25.73 -31.28
C ILE A 569 19.34 -25.57 -30.82
N THR A 570 20.03 -26.68 -30.53
CA THR A 570 21.44 -26.68 -30.12
C THR A 570 22.39 -26.40 -31.28
N ASN A 571 21.96 -26.67 -32.52
CA ASN A 571 22.83 -26.52 -33.68
C ASN A 571 22.90 -25.07 -34.17
N ARG A 572 24.13 -24.55 -34.23
CA ARG A 572 24.40 -23.15 -34.63
C ARG A 572 24.92 -23.02 -36.08
N TYR A 573 25.08 -24.13 -36.81
CA TYR A 573 25.77 -24.16 -38.11
C TYR A 573 24.85 -24.32 -39.31
N ILE A 574 23.69 -24.98 -39.15
CA ILE A 574 22.77 -25.25 -40.26
C ILE A 574 22.14 -23.95 -40.75
N LYS A 575 22.47 -23.55 -41.97
CA LYS A 575 21.85 -22.39 -42.64
C LYS A 575 20.74 -22.81 -43.59
N LYS A 576 20.86 -24.01 -44.17
CA LYS A 576 19.91 -24.57 -45.12
C LYS A 576 19.44 -25.95 -44.67
N LEU A 577 18.12 -26.08 -44.49
CA LEU A 577 17.49 -27.32 -44.08
C LEU A 577 16.61 -27.87 -45.22
N TYR A 578 16.80 -29.15 -45.52
CA TYR A 578 15.98 -29.92 -46.44
C TYR A 578 15.21 -30.99 -45.67
N ILE A 579 13.88 -30.90 -45.70
CA ILE A 579 12.99 -31.88 -45.08
C ILE A 579 12.43 -32.79 -46.17
N PRO A 580 12.68 -34.13 -46.11
CA PRO A 580 12.23 -35.08 -47.10
C PRO A 580 10.73 -35.36 -46.95
N PHE A 581 10.18 -36.05 -47.95
CA PHE A 581 8.75 -36.36 -48.02
C PHE A 581 8.29 -37.40 -46.99
N THR A 582 9.22 -38.16 -46.41
CA THR A 582 8.94 -39.23 -45.43
C THR A 582 8.54 -38.73 -44.04
N VAL A 583 8.77 -37.44 -43.75
CA VAL A 583 8.42 -36.83 -42.46
C VAL A 583 6.92 -36.54 -42.44
N TYR A 584 6.16 -37.34 -41.69
CA TYR A 584 4.75 -37.11 -41.46
C TYR A 584 4.54 -36.20 -40.26
N ILE A 585 3.70 -35.18 -40.43
CA ILE A 585 3.42 -34.19 -39.40
C ILE A 585 2.13 -34.58 -38.69
N VAL A 586 2.26 -35.10 -37.48
CA VAL A 586 1.13 -35.59 -36.67
C VAL A 586 0.62 -34.50 -35.71
N ASP A 587 1.42 -33.47 -35.44
CA ASP A 587 1.11 -32.41 -34.47
C ASP A 587 1.62 -31.04 -34.94
N SER A 588 0.86 -29.99 -34.61
CA SER A 588 1.12 -28.57 -34.90
C SER A 588 2.10 -27.90 -33.92
N SER A 589 2.66 -28.68 -32.99
CA SER A 589 3.72 -28.24 -32.08
C SER A 589 5.01 -27.96 -32.85
N ASN A 590 5.67 -26.84 -32.53
CA ASN A 590 6.79 -26.22 -33.25
C ASN A 590 7.83 -27.23 -33.76
N ILE A 591 7.80 -27.59 -35.04
CA ILE A 591 8.67 -28.64 -35.60
C ILE A 591 10.08 -28.11 -35.88
N ILE A 592 10.21 -26.80 -36.12
CA ILE A 592 11.49 -26.17 -36.41
C ILE A 592 11.61 -24.90 -35.58
N HIS A 593 12.29 -25.02 -34.43
CA HIS A 593 12.86 -23.89 -33.71
C HIS A 593 14.38 -23.90 -33.95
N SER A 594 14.90 -22.88 -34.63
CA SER A 594 16.33 -22.77 -34.89
C SER A 594 16.84 -21.34 -34.77
N THR A 595 18.07 -21.24 -34.24
CA THR A 595 18.80 -19.98 -34.14
C THR A 595 19.73 -19.72 -35.33
N SER A 596 19.80 -20.66 -36.28
CA SER A 596 20.79 -20.66 -37.38
C SER A 596 20.17 -20.77 -38.78
N ILE A 597 19.01 -21.41 -38.94
CA ILE A 597 18.39 -21.64 -40.25
C ILE A 597 17.97 -20.33 -40.90
N GLU A 598 18.44 -20.10 -42.13
CA GLU A 598 18.08 -18.94 -42.97
C GLU A 598 17.13 -19.32 -44.10
N LYS A 599 17.24 -20.57 -44.60
CA LYS A 599 16.49 -21.10 -45.73
C LYS A 599 15.90 -22.47 -45.43
N LEU A 600 14.59 -22.60 -45.64
CA LEU A 600 13.86 -23.85 -45.51
C LEU A 600 13.29 -24.29 -46.87
N GLU A 601 13.65 -25.51 -47.29
CA GLU A 601 13.11 -26.16 -48.48
C GLU A 601 12.34 -27.42 -48.06
N ILE A 602 11.07 -27.47 -48.43
CA ILE A 602 10.14 -28.55 -48.06
C ILE A 602 9.57 -29.20 -49.33
N SER A 603 9.70 -30.52 -49.43
CA SER A 603 9.14 -31.31 -50.54
C SER A 603 8.45 -32.58 -50.01
N PHE A 604 7.14 -32.69 -50.20
CA PHE A 604 6.34 -33.91 -49.93
C PHE A 604 5.69 -34.51 -51.19
N ASP A 605 5.35 -35.80 -51.12
CA ASP A 605 4.57 -36.54 -52.13
C ASP A 605 3.08 -36.64 -51.70
N SER A 606 2.21 -35.98 -52.47
CA SER A 606 0.73 -35.97 -52.51
C SER A 606 -0.13 -35.82 -51.21
N ASN A 607 -1.11 -34.91 -51.31
CA ASN A 607 -2.43 -34.86 -50.65
C ASN A 607 -2.53 -34.92 -49.10
N ALA A 608 -1.69 -34.18 -48.38
CA ALA A 608 -1.90 -33.93 -46.94
C ALA A 608 -1.96 -32.43 -46.63
N THR A 609 -2.84 -32.03 -45.71
CA THR A 609 -2.88 -30.66 -45.14
C THR A 609 -1.56 -30.33 -44.44
N PHE A 610 -1.03 -29.13 -44.65
CA PHE A 610 0.24 -28.72 -44.04
C PHE A 610 0.04 -28.28 -42.58
N TYR A 611 0.50 -29.11 -41.64
CA TYR A 611 0.48 -28.84 -40.19
C TYR A 611 1.86 -28.49 -39.62
N MET A 612 2.87 -28.18 -40.45
CA MET A 612 4.22 -27.87 -39.93
C MET A 612 4.25 -26.55 -39.17
N GLY A 613 4.58 -26.57 -37.88
CA GLY A 613 4.92 -25.38 -37.12
C GLY A 613 6.37 -24.95 -37.38
N VAL A 614 6.60 -23.95 -38.23
CA VAL A 614 7.89 -23.28 -38.43
C VAL A 614 7.81 -21.91 -37.76
N ARG A 615 7.96 -21.88 -36.44
CA ARG A 615 7.72 -20.68 -35.61
C ARG A 615 8.98 -20.21 -34.91
N ASP A 616 9.01 -18.93 -34.54
CA ASP A 616 10.06 -18.34 -33.70
C ASP A 616 11.49 -18.43 -34.30
N ASN A 617 11.64 -18.56 -35.62
CA ASN A 617 12.95 -18.66 -36.26
C ASN A 617 13.52 -17.26 -36.54
N LYS A 618 14.40 -16.81 -35.63
CA LYS A 618 15.01 -15.47 -35.69
C LYS A 618 15.85 -15.21 -36.93
N LYS A 619 16.30 -16.22 -37.68
CA LYS A 619 17.13 -16.02 -38.88
C LYS A 619 16.46 -16.44 -40.19
N LEU A 620 15.27 -17.02 -40.12
CA LEU A 620 14.58 -17.54 -41.30
C LEU A 620 14.14 -16.37 -42.18
N LYS A 621 14.60 -16.36 -43.43
CA LYS A 621 14.31 -15.30 -44.41
C LYS A 621 13.41 -15.76 -45.54
N PHE A 622 13.54 -17.04 -45.91
CA PHE A 622 12.92 -17.60 -47.09
C PHE A 622 12.39 -19.00 -46.83
N ILE A 623 11.13 -19.21 -47.19
CA ILE A 623 10.46 -20.51 -47.16
C ILE A 623 9.98 -20.83 -48.58
N ASN A 624 10.38 -21.99 -49.10
CA ASN A 624 9.88 -22.51 -50.36
C ASN A 624 9.17 -23.85 -50.15
N ILE A 625 7.90 -23.85 -50.50
CA ILE A 625 7.01 -25.00 -50.40
C ILE A 625 6.59 -25.39 -51.82
N SER A 626 7.14 -26.49 -52.33
CA SER A 626 6.93 -26.92 -53.72
C SER A 626 5.82 -27.94 -53.91
N THR A 627 5.06 -28.29 -52.87
CA THR A 627 4.08 -29.39 -52.88
C THR A 627 2.64 -28.91 -52.98
N GLN A 628 1.75 -29.68 -53.62
CA GLN A 628 0.32 -29.37 -53.69
C GLN A 628 -0.41 -29.77 -52.40
N PHE A 629 -0.93 -28.78 -51.68
CA PHE A 629 -1.95 -28.90 -50.64
C PHE A 629 -2.87 -27.66 -50.66
N ASP A 630 -3.98 -27.72 -49.94
CA ASP A 630 -5.06 -26.73 -50.00
C ASP A 630 -5.06 -25.74 -48.81
N LYS A 631 -4.50 -26.13 -47.66
CA LYS A 631 -4.56 -25.35 -46.43
C LYS A 631 -3.22 -25.17 -45.71
N ILE A 632 -2.96 -23.95 -45.24
CA ILE A 632 -1.94 -23.63 -44.24
C ILE A 632 -2.58 -23.70 -42.85
N GLY A 633 -2.06 -24.56 -41.97
CA GLY A 633 -2.57 -24.72 -40.61
C GLY A 633 -2.31 -23.52 -39.68
N ASP A 634 -2.95 -23.54 -38.52
CA ASP A 634 -2.85 -22.47 -37.53
C ASP A 634 -1.41 -22.27 -37.04
N ASN A 635 -1.03 -21.01 -36.86
CA ASN A 635 0.28 -20.54 -36.41
C ASN A 635 1.47 -21.05 -37.27
N SER A 636 1.28 -21.67 -38.44
CA SER A 636 2.34 -22.41 -39.17
C SER A 636 3.65 -21.64 -39.37
N PHE A 637 3.62 -20.32 -39.52
CA PHE A 637 4.78 -19.46 -39.75
C PHE A 637 4.84 -18.25 -38.81
N SER A 638 4.22 -18.32 -37.63
CA SER A 638 4.19 -17.17 -36.72
C SER A 638 5.57 -16.83 -36.13
N ASN A 639 5.73 -15.57 -35.72
CA ASN A 639 6.92 -15.02 -35.04
C ASN A 639 8.26 -15.19 -35.80
N ASN A 640 8.22 -15.34 -37.13
CA ASN A 640 9.44 -15.33 -37.92
C ASN A 640 9.83 -13.88 -38.26
N GLU A 641 10.52 -13.23 -37.32
CA GLU A 641 10.86 -11.79 -37.38
C GLU A 641 11.60 -11.34 -38.64
N ASN A 642 12.38 -12.25 -39.24
CA ASN A 642 13.18 -11.98 -40.43
C ASN A 642 12.61 -12.56 -41.73
N LEU A 643 11.40 -13.14 -41.69
CA LEU A 643 10.78 -13.74 -42.85
C LEU A 643 10.41 -12.65 -43.86
N GLU A 644 11.05 -12.70 -45.04
CA GLU A 644 10.87 -11.70 -46.10
C GLU A 644 9.95 -12.21 -47.21
N GLU A 645 10.05 -13.51 -47.53
CA GLU A 645 9.35 -14.13 -48.64
C GLU A 645 8.90 -15.56 -48.31
N VAL A 646 7.67 -15.86 -48.69
CA VAL A 646 7.07 -17.20 -48.62
C VAL A 646 6.52 -17.54 -49.99
N VAL A 647 7.07 -18.59 -50.61
CA VAL A 647 6.55 -19.11 -51.88
C VAL A 647 5.52 -20.19 -51.55
N LEU A 648 4.24 -19.82 -51.70
CA LEU A 648 3.12 -20.73 -51.54
C LEU A 648 2.77 -21.43 -52.87
N PRO A 649 2.34 -22.71 -52.83
CA PRO A 649 1.74 -23.39 -53.98
C PRO A 649 0.48 -22.68 -54.48
N SER A 650 0.17 -22.77 -55.77
CA SER A 650 -1.05 -22.18 -56.34
C SER A 650 -2.34 -22.87 -55.88
N THR A 651 -2.25 -24.03 -55.22
CA THR A 651 -3.38 -24.83 -54.75
C THR A 651 -3.94 -24.35 -53.40
N ILE A 652 -3.30 -23.40 -52.72
CA ILE A 652 -3.74 -22.91 -51.40
C ILE A 652 -5.04 -22.12 -51.52
N THR A 653 -6.06 -22.53 -50.76
CA THR A 653 -7.37 -21.91 -50.67
C THR A 653 -7.70 -21.39 -49.26
N GLU A 654 -7.00 -21.88 -48.23
CA GLU A 654 -7.23 -21.52 -46.83
C GLU A 654 -5.94 -21.21 -46.07
N ILE A 655 -5.98 -20.13 -45.27
CA ILE A 655 -4.94 -19.74 -44.33
C ILE A 655 -5.54 -19.72 -42.92
N GLY A 656 -5.01 -20.56 -42.04
CA GLY A 656 -5.47 -20.70 -40.65
C GLY A 656 -5.17 -19.51 -39.74
N ASN A 657 -5.62 -19.61 -38.49
CA ASN A 657 -5.47 -18.57 -37.48
C ASN A 657 -3.99 -18.32 -37.18
N TYR A 658 -3.58 -17.07 -37.01
CA TYR A 658 -2.20 -16.66 -36.67
C TYR A 658 -1.11 -17.16 -37.63
N ALA A 659 -1.45 -17.66 -38.83
CA ALA A 659 -0.51 -18.37 -39.70
C ALA A 659 0.78 -17.59 -40.01
N PHE A 660 0.71 -16.27 -40.23
CA PHE A 660 1.85 -15.37 -40.44
C PHE A 660 1.88 -14.24 -39.41
N ASN A 661 1.32 -14.48 -38.22
CA ASN A 661 1.33 -13.50 -37.13
C ASN A 661 2.76 -13.09 -36.77
N MET A 662 2.98 -11.80 -36.52
CA MET A 662 4.27 -11.21 -36.14
C MET A 662 5.41 -11.57 -37.10
N CYS A 663 5.14 -11.44 -38.40
CA CYS A 663 6.15 -11.50 -39.47
C CYS A 663 6.43 -10.11 -40.05
N PRO A 664 7.10 -9.21 -39.30
CA PRO A 664 7.20 -7.77 -39.60
C PRO A 664 8.02 -7.43 -40.84
N LYS A 665 8.70 -8.40 -41.47
CA LYS A 665 9.42 -8.20 -42.73
C LYS A 665 8.72 -8.79 -43.95
N LEU A 666 7.60 -9.50 -43.75
CA LEU A 666 6.83 -10.10 -44.84
C LEU A 666 6.09 -9.01 -45.60
N LYS A 667 6.59 -8.67 -46.79
CA LYS A 667 6.08 -7.54 -47.61
C LYS A 667 5.05 -7.96 -48.65
N THR A 668 5.19 -9.18 -49.15
CA THR A 668 4.39 -9.72 -50.25
C THR A 668 4.15 -11.21 -50.03
N ILE A 669 2.93 -11.64 -50.30
CA ILE A 669 2.53 -13.04 -50.30
C ILE A 669 1.48 -13.20 -51.41
N ASN A 670 1.61 -14.25 -52.24
CA ASN A 670 0.59 -14.53 -53.25
C ASN A 670 -0.59 -15.26 -52.58
N ILE A 671 -1.74 -14.60 -52.51
CA ILE A 671 -2.99 -15.11 -51.92
C ILE A 671 -4.14 -15.11 -52.94
N GLU A 672 -3.84 -15.12 -54.24
CA GLU A 672 -4.85 -14.94 -55.31
C GLU A 672 -5.96 -16.01 -55.34
N ASN A 673 -5.69 -17.20 -54.80
CA ASN A 673 -6.62 -18.32 -54.73
C ASN A 673 -7.18 -18.55 -53.31
N VAL A 674 -6.77 -17.74 -52.33
CA VAL A 674 -7.18 -17.88 -50.93
C VAL A 674 -8.55 -17.24 -50.74
N SER A 675 -9.51 -18.03 -50.23
CA SER A 675 -10.89 -17.60 -50.03
C SER A 675 -11.32 -17.62 -48.56
N VAL A 676 -10.57 -18.35 -47.71
CA VAL A 676 -10.80 -18.47 -46.28
C VAL A 676 -9.56 -17.98 -45.53
N PHE A 677 -9.76 -17.04 -44.61
CA PHE A 677 -8.72 -16.44 -43.77
C PHE A 677 -9.10 -16.59 -42.30
N GLY A 678 -8.17 -17.09 -41.50
CA GLY A 678 -8.29 -17.15 -40.05
C GLY A 678 -8.04 -15.81 -39.37
N GLU A 679 -8.37 -15.76 -38.09
CA GLU A 679 -8.12 -14.62 -37.21
C GLU A 679 -6.61 -14.38 -37.05
N TYR A 680 -6.20 -13.11 -36.98
CA TYR A 680 -4.80 -12.69 -36.83
C TYR A 680 -3.82 -13.26 -37.87
N ALA A 681 -4.30 -13.79 -38.99
CA ALA A 681 -3.47 -14.53 -39.95
C ALA A 681 -2.29 -13.72 -40.50
N PHE A 682 -2.42 -12.40 -40.65
CA PHE A 682 -1.38 -11.48 -41.13
C PHE A 682 -1.08 -10.35 -40.15
N ASN A 683 -1.45 -10.52 -38.88
CA ASN A 683 -1.22 -9.52 -37.84
C ASN A 683 0.29 -9.21 -37.69
N GLY A 684 0.67 -7.95 -37.62
CA GLY A 684 2.06 -7.51 -37.48
C GLY A 684 2.93 -7.75 -38.71
N THR A 685 2.36 -7.82 -39.91
CA THR A 685 3.11 -7.97 -41.17
C THR A 685 3.44 -6.63 -41.84
N ALA A 686 4.37 -6.62 -42.81
CA ALA A 686 4.72 -5.43 -43.59
C ALA A 686 3.96 -5.31 -44.91
N LEU A 687 2.77 -5.92 -45.00
CA LEU A 687 1.93 -5.84 -46.19
C LEU A 687 1.55 -4.39 -46.49
N LYS A 688 1.66 -4.01 -47.78
CA LYS A 688 1.29 -2.67 -48.26
C LYS A 688 -0.13 -2.59 -48.77
N THR A 689 -0.66 -3.70 -49.25
CA THR A 689 -2.00 -3.83 -49.83
C THR A 689 -2.58 -5.18 -49.48
N PHE A 690 -3.90 -5.26 -49.30
CA PHE A 690 -4.61 -6.53 -49.12
C PHE A 690 -5.87 -6.55 -49.99
N ASP A 691 -6.20 -7.69 -50.60
CA ASP A 691 -7.35 -7.83 -51.49
C ASP A 691 -8.35 -8.87 -50.96
N PHE A 692 -9.53 -8.38 -50.57
CA PHE A 692 -10.64 -9.21 -50.06
C PHE A 692 -11.54 -9.76 -51.18
N SER A 693 -11.24 -9.52 -52.46
CA SER A 693 -12.14 -9.87 -53.59
C SER A 693 -12.48 -11.36 -53.72
N LYS A 694 -11.66 -12.24 -53.14
CA LYS A 694 -11.85 -13.70 -53.13
C LYS A 694 -12.44 -14.23 -51.83
N MET A 695 -12.54 -13.39 -50.80
CA MET A 695 -13.06 -13.78 -49.50
C MET A 695 -14.54 -14.16 -49.61
N ILE A 696 -14.89 -15.35 -49.13
CA ILE A 696 -16.28 -15.82 -49.12
C ILE A 696 -17.11 -15.21 -47.98
N SER A 697 -16.44 -14.88 -46.87
CA SER A 697 -17.06 -14.24 -45.71
C SER A 697 -17.42 -12.79 -46.02
N GLN A 698 -18.53 -12.31 -45.46
CA GLN A 698 -18.87 -10.88 -45.43
C GLN A 698 -18.31 -10.17 -44.18
N THR A 699 -17.70 -10.93 -43.27
CA THR A 699 -17.03 -10.42 -42.07
C THR A 699 -15.53 -10.48 -42.27
N VAL A 700 -14.85 -9.34 -42.09
CA VAL A 700 -13.37 -9.31 -42.01
C VAL A 700 -12.97 -9.99 -40.70
N PRO A 701 -12.15 -11.06 -40.71
CA PRO A 701 -11.81 -11.80 -39.50
C PRO A 701 -11.10 -10.94 -38.45
N ALA A 702 -11.29 -11.29 -37.17
CA ALA A 702 -10.68 -10.58 -36.05
C ALA A 702 -9.15 -10.52 -36.19
N GLY A 703 -8.58 -9.34 -35.97
CA GLY A 703 -7.13 -9.11 -35.97
C GLY A 703 -6.38 -9.41 -37.28
N ILE A 704 -7.06 -9.80 -38.37
CA ILE A 704 -6.41 -10.36 -39.58
C ILE A 704 -5.23 -9.51 -40.09
N LEU A 705 -5.36 -8.19 -40.04
CA LEU A 705 -4.36 -7.21 -40.47
C LEU A 705 -3.99 -6.23 -39.34
N GLY A 706 -4.24 -6.59 -38.08
CA GLY A 706 -3.79 -5.80 -36.94
C GLY A 706 -2.29 -5.52 -37.01
N PHE A 707 -1.84 -4.39 -36.48
CA PHE A 707 -0.43 -3.96 -36.46
C PHE A 707 0.28 -3.92 -37.83
N CYS A 708 -0.47 -3.96 -38.95
CA CYS A 708 0.08 -3.79 -40.29
C CYS A 708 0.32 -2.30 -40.60
N SER A 709 1.28 -1.68 -39.91
CA SER A 709 1.54 -0.23 -39.96
C SER A 709 1.87 0.31 -41.35
N ASN A 710 2.31 -0.55 -42.29
CA ASN A 710 2.62 -0.21 -43.68
C ASN A 710 1.44 -0.38 -44.65
N LEU A 711 0.28 -0.88 -44.19
CA LEU A 711 -0.89 -1.13 -45.01
C LEU A 711 -1.49 0.21 -45.49
N LYS A 712 -1.50 0.45 -46.80
CA LYS A 712 -1.96 1.72 -47.39
C LYS A 712 -3.36 1.63 -47.97
N GLU A 713 -3.75 0.46 -48.46
CA GLU A 713 -4.97 0.24 -49.23
C GLU A 713 -5.50 -1.17 -49.01
N VAL A 714 -6.82 -1.29 -48.89
CA VAL A 714 -7.56 -2.54 -48.96
C VAL A 714 -8.48 -2.52 -50.18
N LYS A 715 -8.61 -3.65 -50.88
CA LYS A 715 -9.42 -3.81 -52.09
C LYS A 715 -10.49 -4.88 -51.88
N GLY A 716 -11.51 -4.90 -52.75
CA GLY A 716 -12.53 -5.95 -52.75
C GLY A 716 -13.53 -5.87 -51.58
N THR A 717 -13.71 -4.70 -50.98
CA THR A 717 -14.49 -4.50 -49.75
C THR A 717 -16.00 -4.30 -49.96
N SER A 718 -16.50 -4.36 -51.19
CA SER A 718 -17.90 -3.99 -51.53
C SER A 718 -18.96 -4.91 -50.90
N ASN A 719 -18.59 -6.15 -50.55
CA ASN A 719 -19.49 -7.14 -49.95
C ASN A 719 -19.33 -7.26 -48.42
N ILE A 720 -18.48 -6.41 -47.81
CA ILE A 720 -18.20 -6.49 -46.37
C ILE A 720 -19.32 -5.82 -45.58
N THR A 721 -19.95 -6.58 -44.70
CA THR A 721 -21.02 -6.13 -43.79
C THR A 721 -20.52 -5.88 -42.38
N THR A 722 -19.45 -6.55 -41.97
CA THR A 722 -18.88 -6.47 -40.62
C THR A 722 -17.36 -6.38 -40.66
N VAL A 723 -16.79 -5.48 -39.88
CA VAL A 723 -15.36 -5.47 -39.55
C VAL A 723 -15.20 -5.91 -38.11
N ASP A 724 -14.60 -7.08 -37.92
CA ASP A 724 -14.49 -7.71 -36.62
C ASP A 724 -13.38 -7.10 -35.74
N GLU A 725 -13.31 -7.56 -34.50
CA GLU A 725 -12.46 -6.98 -33.46
C GLU A 725 -11.00 -6.91 -33.89
N TYR A 726 -10.35 -5.77 -33.65
CA TYR A 726 -8.93 -5.52 -33.98
C TYR A 726 -8.53 -5.69 -35.46
N ALA A 727 -9.45 -5.93 -36.40
CA ALA A 727 -9.15 -6.34 -37.77
C ALA A 727 -8.11 -5.44 -38.48
N PHE A 728 -8.15 -4.12 -38.22
CA PHE A 728 -7.22 -3.12 -38.73
C PHE A 728 -6.57 -2.29 -37.61
N SER A 729 -6.59 -2.75 -36.35
CA SER A 729 -5.97 -2.01 -35.25
C SER A 729 -4.49 -1.72 -35.56
N HIS A 730 -4.00 -0.52 -35.27
CA HIS A 730 -2.65 -0.06 -35.60
C HIS A 730 -2.26 -0.10 -37.11
N CYS A 731 -3.23 -0.09 -38.03
CA CYS A 731 -2.97 0.14 -39.46
C CYS A 731 -2.71 1.62 -39.75
N GLU A 732 -1.62 2.17 -39.21
CA GLU A 732 -1.31 3.60 -39.20
C GLU A 732 -1.22 4.26 -40.59
N SER A 733 -0.92 3.49 -41.64
CA SER A 733 -0.84 3.99 -43.02
C SER A 733 -2.16 3.92 -43.81
N LEU A 734 -3.20 3.27 -43.26
CA LEU A 734 -4.46 3.04 -43.96
C LEU A 734 -5.23 4.36 -44.08
N LYS A 735 -5.51 4.80 -45.31
CA LYS A 735 -6.12 6.12 -45.56
C LYS A 735 -7.64 6.09 -45.66
N LYS A 736 -8.19 4.95 -46.04
CA LYS A 736 -9.56 4.82 -46.51
C LYS A 736 -10.06 3.40 -46.30
N PHE A 737 -11.30 3.28 -45.84
CA PHE A 737 -12.06 2.03 -45.82
C PHE A 737 -13.47 2.32 -46.34
N GLU A 738 -13.84 1.75 -47.47
CA GLU A 738 -15.17 1.92 -48.05
C GLU A 738 -15.83 0.57 -48.27
N SER A 739 -17.04 0.42 -47.75
CA SER A 739 -17.99 -0.62 -48.14
C SER A 739 -19.35 0.03 -48.37
N SER A 740 -20.10 -0.49 -49.35
CA SER A 740 -21.45 -0.02 -49.68
C SER A 740 -22.53 -0.55 -48.73
N ILE A 741 -22.21 -1.55 -47.90
CA ILE A 741 -23.17 -2.26 -47.04
C ILE A 741 -22.57 -2.57 -45.65
N LEU A 742 -21.77 -1.66 -45.10
CA LEU A 742 -21.15 -1.84 -43.77
C LEU A 742 -22.16 -1.53 -42.66
N TYR A 743 -22.55 -2.56 -41.90
CA TYR A 743 -23.52 -2.45 -40.79
C TYR A 743 -22.84 -2.44 -39.42
N ASN A 744 -21.79 -3.24 -39.23
CA ASN A 744 -21.19 -3.47 -37.90
C ASN A 744 -19.69 -3.16 -37.91
N ILE A 745 -19.25 -2.42 -36.89
CA ILE A 745 -17.85 -2.18 -36.61
C ILE A 745 -17.59 -2.57 -35.16
N MET A 746 -16.89 -3.69 -34.98
CA MET A 746 -16.64 -4.31 -33.69
C MET A 746 -15.54 -3.56 -32.91
N SER A 747 -15.31 -4.00 -31.67
CA SER A 747 -14.40 -3.32 -30.74
C SER A 747 -12.99 -3.19 -31.31
N ASN A 748 -12.38 -2.01 -31.16
CA ASN A 748 -11.00 -1.73 -31.58
C ASN A 748 -10.69 -1.95 -33.09
N ALA A 749 -11.71 -2.15 -33.94
CA ALA A 749 -11.53 -2.53 -35.35
C ALA A 749 -10.57 -1.63 -36.14
N PHE A 750 -10.61 -0.31 -35.91
CA PHE A 750 -9.74 0.71 -36.53
C PHE A 750 -8.97 1.53 -35.49
N GLU A 751 -8.75 0.98 -34.29
CA GLU A 751 -7.97 1.66 -33.26
C GLU A 751 -6.58 2.06 -33.79
N TYR A 752 -6.10 3.26 -33.47
CA TYR A 752 -4.80 3.77 -33.95
C TYR A 752 -4.61 3.76 -35.49
N CYS A 753 -5.68 3.76 -36.29
CA CYS A 753 -5.60 4.04 -37.72
C CYS A 753 -5.38 5.54 -37.99
N THR A 754 -4.20 6.05 -37.62
CA THR A 754 -3.88 7.49 -37.56
C THR A 754 -3.96 8.20 -38.91
N SER A 755 -3.84 7.49 -40.04
CA SER A 755 -4.00 8.05 -41.40
C SER A 755 -5.42 7.97 -41.96
N LEU A 756 -6.36 7.31 -41.28
CA LEU A 756 -7.72 7.06 -41.79
C LEU A 756 -8.51 8.37 -41.88
N LYS A 757 -8.98 8.68 -43.09
CA LYS A 757 -9.66 9.95 -43.43
C LYS A 757 -11.06 9.75 -43.99
N GLU A 758 -11.27 8.67 -44.72
CA GLU A 758 -12.49 8.40 -45.49
C GLU A 758 -13.10 7.08 -45.02
N ILE A 759 -14.25 7.18 -44.36
CA ILE A 759 -15.13 6.06 -44.03
C ILE A 759 -16.60 6.52 -44.16
N ASN A 760 -17.45 5.65 -44.71
CA ASN A 760 -18.86 5.94 -44.93
C ASN A 760 -19.70 5.49 -43.72
N PHE A 761 -20.27 6.45 -42.98
CA PHE A 761 -21.11 6.17 -41.81
C PHE A 761 -22.58 5.89 -42.13
N LYS A 762 -23.04 6.09 -43.38
CA LYS A 762 -24.47 6.11 -43.75
C LYS A 762 -25.22 4.81 -43.56
N THR A 763 -24.53 3.67 -43.60
CA THR A 763 -25.14 2.33 -43.49
C THR A 763 -24.88 1.67 -42.15
N ILE A 764 -24.10 2.29 -41.27
CA ILE A 764 -23.66 1.68 -40.02
C ILE A 764 -24.83 1.65 -39.04
N GLU A 765 -25.10 0.48 -38.49
CA GLU A 765 -26.13 0.24 -37.47
C GLU A 765 -25.52 0.10 -36.07
N TYR A 766 -24.30 -0.45 -35.96
CA TYR A 766 -23.62 -0.72 -34.70
C TYR A 766 -22.16 -0.29 -34.72
N ILE A 767 -21.75 0.48 -33.71
CA ILE A 767 -20.35 0.83 -33.43
C ILE A 767 -20.01 0.44 -32.00
N TYR A 768 -19.07 -0.49 -31.86
CA TYR A 768 -18.65 -1.05 -30.58
C TYR A 768 -17.53 -0.22 -29.93
N PRO A 769 -17.17 -0.50 -28.66
CA PRO A 769 -16.19 0.29 -27.94
C PRO A 769 -14.83 0.43 -28.64
N HIS A 770 -14.21 1.59 -28.50
CA HIS A 770 -12.89 1.91 -29.05
C HIS A 770 -12.69 1.78 -30.58
N ALA A 771 -13.74 1.50 -31.36
CA ALA A 771 -13.67 1.22 -32.80
C ALA A 771 -12.79 2.17 -33.63
N PHE A 772 -12.80 3.48 -33.33
CA PHE A 772 -12.00 4.52 -33.98
C PHE A 772 -11.13 5.33 -33.01
N THR A 773 -10.81 4.80 -31.83
CA THR A 773 -9.93 5.50 -30.88
C THR A 773 -8.62 5.86 -31.58
N GLN A 774 -8.14 7.09 -31.39
CA GLN A 774 -6.88 7.59 -31.98
C GLN A 774 -6.85 7.60 -33.53
N CYS A 775 -8.00 7.59 -34.21
CA CYS A 775 -8.11 7.92 -35.63
C CYS A 775 -7.86 9.42 -35.88
N THR A 776 -6.63 9.86 -35.64
CA THR A 776 -6.25 11.28 -35.56
C THR A 776 -6.36 12.05 -36.88
N SER A 777 -6.54 11.38 -38.03
CA SER A 777 -6.79 12.03 -39.33
C SER A 777 -8.27 12.18 -39.70
N LEU A 778 -9.20 11.59 -38.92
CA LEU A 778 -10.63 11.65 -39.21
C LEU A 778 -11.14 13.09 -39.03
N LYS A 779 -11.80 13.64 -40.05
CA LYS A 779 -12.16 15.08 -40.10
C LYS A 779 -13.61 15.39 -39.75
N SER A 780 -14.52 14.48 -40.09
CA SER A 780 -15.96 14.57 -39.87
C SER A 780 -16.55 13.19 -39.62
N VAL A 781 -17.60 13.14 -38.82
CA VAL A 781 -18.41 11.95 -38.54
C VAL A 781 -19.88 12.35 -38.71
N GLU A 782 -20.62 11.62 -39.55
CA GLU A 782 -22.01 11.89 -39.91
C GLU A 782 -22.91 10.72 -39.46
N LEU A 783 -23.47 10.82 -38.26
CA LEU A 783 -24.42 9.85 -37.68
C LEU A 783 -25.85 10.37 -37.83
N THR A 784 -26.31 10.47 -39.08
CA THR A 784 -27.63 11.04 -39.43
C THR A 784 -28.77 10.02 -39.35
N THR A 785 -28.45 8.74 -39.24
CA THR A 785 -29.38 7.62 -39.01
C THR A 785 -29.19 7.08 -37.60
N THR A 786 -30.16 6.31 -37.10
CA THR A 786 -30.03 5.66 -35.79
C THR A 786 -28.84 4.70 -35.80
N VAL A 787 -27.86 4.95 -34.94
CA VAL A 787 -26.69 4.07 -34.71
C VAL A 787 -26.70 3.65 -33.24
N ASN A 788 -26.50 2.36 -33.01
CA ASN A 788 -26.41 1.79 -31.67
C ASN A 788 -24.94 1.69 -31.23
N PHE A 789 -24.71 1.90 -29.94
CA PHE A 789 -23.40 1.75 -29.30
C PHE A 789 -23.49 0.71 -28.17
N PRO A 790 -23.44 -0.59 -28.51
CA PRO A 790 -23.43 -1.64 -27.51
C PRO A 790 -22.22 -1.49 -26.57
N LEU A 791 -22.41 -1.87 -25.31
CA LEU A 791 -21.33 -2.01 -24.33
C LEU A 791 -21.31 -3.46 -23.87
N ASP A 792 -20.13 -4.05 -23.76
CA ASP A 792 -19.96 -5.37 -23.16
C ASP A 792 -20.00 -5.27 -21.63
N ALA A 793 -20.22 -6.40 -20.94
CA ALA A 793 -20.31 -6.43 -19.48
C ALA A 793 -19.04 -5.90 -18.76
N SER A 794 -17.89 -5.94 -19.44
CA SER A 794 -16.61 -5.42 -18.96
C SER A 794 -16.43 -3.92 -19.21
N GLU A 795 -17.23 -3.32 -20.10
CA GLU A 795 -17.06 -1.94 -20.54
C GLU A 795 -18.17 -1.04 -20.02
N SER A 796 -17.78 0.03 -19.33
CA SER A 796 -18.72 1.05 -18.85
C SER A 796 -18.83 2.25 -19.80
N SER A 797 -18.00 2.30 -20.83
CA SER A 797 -17.79 3.48 -21.69
C SER A 797 -17.55 3.07 -23.14
N SER A 798 -18.04 3.87 -24.10
CA SER A 798 -17.91 3.54 -25.52
C SER A 798 -16.53 3.92 -26.06
N PHE A 799 -16.05 5.14 -25.81
CA PHE A 799 -14.79 5.65 -26.38
C PHE A 799 -14.66 5.54 -27.92
N ALA A 800 -15.74 5.27 -28.67
CA ALA A 800 -15.63 4.85 -30.07
C ALA A 800 -14.89 5.85 -30.96
N PHE A 801 -14.97 7.16 -30.69
CA PHE A 801 -14.24 8.20 -31.42
C PHE A 801 -13.27 8.98 -30.52
N SER A 802 -12.82 8.39 -29.42
CA SER A 802 -11.94 9.08 -28.48
C SER A 802 -10.60 9.46 -29.14
N PHE A 803 -10.08 10.64 -28.78
CA PHE A 803 -8.84 11.20 -29.30
C PHE A 803 -8.76 11.32 -30.84
N CYS A 804 -9.89 11.46 -31.54
CA CYS A 804 -9.91 11.85 -32.95
C CYS A 804 -9.55 13.34 -33.10
N THR A 805 -8.27 13.68 -32.91
CA THR A 805 -7.80 15.06 -32.72
C THR A 805 -7.90 15.96 -33.96
N SER A 806 -8.16 15.43 -35.17
CA SER A 806 -8.48 16.23 -36.37
C SER A 806 -9.98 16.43 -36.61
N LEU A 807 -10.85 15.82 -35.81
CA LEU A 807 -12.30 15.90 -35.96
C LEU A 807 -12.75 17.34 -35.69
N LYS A 808 -13.34 18.01 -36.69
CA LYS A 808 -13.70 19.44 -36.59
C LYS A 808 -15.18 19.68 -36.31
N SER A 809 -16.02 18.89 -36.97
CA SER A 809 -17.48 18.95 -36.90
C SER A 809 -18.05 17.55 -36.87
N ILE A 810 -19.16 17.38 -36.16
CA ILE A 810 -19.94 16.14 -36.13
C ILE A 810 -21.42 16.42 -36.35
N ASP A 811 -22.09 15.52 -37.06
CA ASP A 811 -23.54 15.51 -37.18
C ASP A 811 -24.09 14.31 -36.41
N LEU A 812 -24.89 14.57 -35.37
CA LEU A 812 -25.49 13.59 -34.47
C LEU A 812 -27.02 13.59 -34.56
N THR A 813 -27.62 14.05 -35.66
CA THR A 813 -29.10 14.14 -35.77
C THR A 813 -29.81 12.79 -35.68
N GLY A 814 -29.10 11.68 -35.90
CA GLY A 814 -29.63 10.32 -35.75
C GLY A 814 -29.64 9.79 -34.32
N LEU A 815 -29.04 10.50 -33.34
CA LEU A 815 -28.88 10.00 -31.96
C LEU A 815 -29.85 10.66 -30.98
N ASN A 816 -30.56 9.81 -30.21
CA ASN A 816 -31.36 10.25 -29.06
C ASN A 816 -30.57 10.20 -27.74
N ILE A 817 -29.47 9.44 -27.69
CA ILE A 817 -28.57 9.29 -26.55
C ILE A 817 -27.15 9.38 -27.08
N ILE A 818 -26.31 10.19 -26.44
CA ILE A 818 -24.87 10.25 -26.71
C ILE A 818 -24.16 9.42 -25.61
N PRO A 819 -23.50 8.29 -25.94
CA PRO A 819 -22.86 7.43 -24.96
C PRO A 819 -21.72 8.08 -24.16
N VAL A 820 -21.38 7.43 -23.05
CA VAL A 820 -20.25 7.80 -22.17
C VAL A 820 -18.93 7.83 -22.98
N SER A 821 -18.19 8.93 -22.84
CA SER A 821 -16.88 9.17 -23.45
C SER A 821 -16.80 9.08 -24.98
N LEU A 822 -17.92 9.15 -25.72
CA LEU A 822 -17.94 8.91 -27.17
C LEU A 822 -16.90 9.73 -27.96
N PHE A 823 -16.72 11.02 -27.63
CA PHE A 823 -15.79 11.94 -28.27
C PHE A 823 -14.72 12.49 -27.29
N TYR A 824 -14.40 11.74 -26.23
CA TYR A 824 -13.40 12.15 -25.24
C TYR A 824 -12.07 12.56 -25.90
N GLY A 825 -11.53 13.72 -25.56
CA GLY A 825 -10.23 14.20 -26.05
C GLY A 825 -10.20 14.66 -27.52
N CYS A 826 -11.34 14.81 -28.19
CA CYS A 826 -11.42 15.34 -29.57
C CYS A 826 -11.11 16.86 -29.61
N SER A 827 -9.85 17.24 -29.38
CA SER A 827 -9.43 18.62 -29.09
C SER A 827 -9.62 19.65 -30.22
N SER A 828 -9.87 19.20 -31.47
CA SER A 828 -10.21 20.08 -32.59
C SER A 828 -11.72 20.22 -32.84
N LEU A 829 -12.56 19.47 -32.14
CA LEU A 829 -14.00 19.45 -32.34
C LEU A 829 -14.61 20.77 -31.85
N LYS A 830 -15.20 21.52 -32.77
CA LYS A 830 -15.73 22.88 -32.50
C LYS A 830 -17.22 23.02 -32.76
N GLU A 831 -17.77 22.17 -33.61
CA GLU A 831 -19.15 22.24 -34.10
C GLU A 831 -19.82 20.89 -33.92
N VAL A 832 -21.02 20.89 -33.35
CA VAL A 832 -21.85 19.70 -33.18
C VAL A 832 -23.29 20.04 -33.56
N THR A 833 -23.86 19.24 -34.45
CA THR A 833 -25.28 19.30 -34.77
C THR A 833 -25.99 18.24 -33.95
N PHE A 834 -26.82 18.66 -32.99
CA PHE A 834 -27.60 17.75 -32.15
C PHE A 834 -28.94 17.40 -32.79
N SER A 835 -29.46 16.20 -32.48
CA SER A 835 -30.84 15.83 -32.79
C SER A 835 -31.84 16.71 -32.02
N SER A 836 -32.97 17.03 -32.66
CA SER A 836 -34.11 17.67 -31.98
C SER A 836 -34.78 16.75 -30.95
N GLY A 837 -34.49 15.45 -31.00
CA GLY A 837 -34.97 14.43 -30.07
C GLY A 837 -33.91 13.93 -29.08
N LEU A 838 -32.78 14.64 -28.93
CA LEU A 838 -31.71 14.25 -28.01
C LEU A 838 -32.20 14.35 -26.55
N ILE A 839 -32.17 13.22 -25.83
CA ILE A 839 -32.66 13.08 -24.45
C ILE A 839 -31.48 13.10 -23.46
N GLU A 840 -30.38 12.40 -23.78
CA GLU A 840 -29.28 12.15 -22.85
C GLU A 840 -27.90 12.40 -23.45
N ILE A 841 -27.01 13.00 -22.65
CA ILE A 841 -25.58 13.15 -22.93
C ILE A 841 -24.79 12.45 -21.81
N GLY A 842 -24.07 11.38 -22.14
CA GLY A 842 -23.33 10.57 -21.18
C GLY A 842 -22.14 11.30 -20.54
N SER A 843 -21.64 10.73 -19.43
CA SER A 843 -20.47 11.24 -18.72
C SER A 843 -19.25 11.34 -19.64
N PHE A 844 -18.45 12.40 -19.50
CA PHE A 844 -17.26 12.67 -20.31
C PHE A 844 -17.42 12.68 -21.84
N ALA A 845 -18.65 12.61 -22.39
CA ALA A 845 -18.91 12.42 -23.82
C ALA A 845 -18.18 13.42 -24.73
N PHE A 846 -18.03 14.65 -24.27
CA PHE A 846 -17.37 15.76 -24.94
C PHE A 846 -16.24 16.38 -24.09
N SER A 847 -15.70 15.63 -23.14
CA SER A 847 -14.61 16.11 -22.29
C SER A 847 -13.33 16.31 -23.12
N GLY A 848 -12.62 17.41 -22.90
CA GLY A 848 -11.39 17.73 -23.64
C GLY A 848 -11.58 18.08 -25.13
N CYS A 849 -12.80 18.47 -25.52
CA CYS A 849 -13.08 18.94 -26.88
C CYS A 849 -12.62 20.40 -27.12
N GLY A 850 -12.78 20.87 -28.35
CA GLY A 850 -12.33 22.19 -28.82
C GLY A 850 -13.40 23.29 -28.83
N PHE A 851 -14.54 23.10 -28.16
CA PHE A 851 -15.68 24.02 -28.21
C PHE A 851 -15.31 25.41 -27.71
N LYS A 852 -15.79 26.45 -28.41
CA LYS A 852 -15.72 27.85 -27.94
C LYS A 852 -17.01 28.27 -27.23
N GLU A 853 -18.12 27.80 -27.75
CA GLU A 853 -19.45 27.96 -27.20
C GLU A 853 -20.22 26.65 -27.40
N ILE A 854 -21.16 26.36 -26.50
CA ILE A 854 -22.04 25.20 -26.62
C ILE A 854 -23.46 25.57 -26.20
N THR A 855 -24.43 25.13 -26.99
CA THR A 855 -25.86 25.24 -26.66
C THR A 855 -26.42 23.83 -26.54
N ILE A 856 -26.78 23.45 -25.32
CA ILE A 856 -27.42 22.16 -25.05
C ILE A 856 -28.90 22.28 -25.46
N PRO A 857 -29.45 21.36 -26.29
CA PRO A 857 -30.83 21.45 -26.76
C PRO A 857 -31.88 21.42 -25.64
N ASP A 858 -33.03 22.06 -25.89
CA ASP A 858 -34.18 22.08 -24.97
C ASP A 858 -34.76 20.67 -24.71
N SER A 859 -34.48 19.68 -25.57
CA SER A 859 -34.94 18.29 -25.44
C SER A 859 -34.16 17.47 -24.41
N VAL A 860 -32.94 17.91 -24.03
CA VAL A 860 -32.05 17.14 -23.15
C VAL A 860 -32.55 17.19 -21.71
N THR A 861 -32.76 16.01 -21.12
CA THR A 861 -33.25 15.85 -19.73
C THR A 861 -32.19 15.28 -18.79
N LEU A 862 -31.15 14.60 -19.32
CA LEU A 862 -30.08 14.00 -18.53
C LEU A 862 -28.70 14.33 -19.11
N ILE A 863 -27.78 14.78 -18.26
CA ILE A 863 -26.39 15.09 -18.62
C ILE A 863 -25.49 14.46 -17.56
N GLY A 864 -24.58 13.59 -17.99
CA GLY A 864 -23.64 12.87 -17.15
C GLY A 864 -22.49 13.73 -16.63
N SER A 865 -21.75 13.17 -15.68
CA SER A 865 -20.65 13.87 -15.01
C SER A 865 -19.57 14.31 -15.98
N ASN A 866 -19.13 15.56 -15.86
CA ASN A 866 -18.04 16.12 -16.66
C ASN A 866 -18.25 15.98 -18.18
N ALA A 867 -19.50 15.87 -18.66
CA ALA A 867 -19.82 15.66 -20.08
C ALA A 867 -19.11 16.65 -21.01
N PHE A 868 -18.92 17.90 -20.57
CA PHE A 868 -18.20 18.97 -21.24
C PHE A 868 -16.99 19.47 -20.45
N GLY A 869 -16.41 18.61 -19.60
CA GLY A 869 -15.23 18.92 -18.79
C GLY A 869 -13.96 19.18 -19.60
N SER A 870 -12.95 19.81 -19.00
CA SER A 870 -11.61 20.01 -19.59
C SER A 870 -11.61 20.71 -20.96
N ASN A 871 -12.69 21.39 -21.34
CA ASN A 871 -12.80 22.12 -22.60
C ASN A 871 -12.08 23.47 -22.48
N SER A 872 -10.76 23.48 -22.63
CA SER A 872 -9.89 24.65 -22.42
C SER A 872 -10.27 25.92 -23.21
N LYS A 873 -11.08 25.81 -24.26
CA LYS A 873 -11.51 26.92 -25.13
C LYS A 873 -12.94 27.38 -24.87
N LEU A 874 -13.70 26.69 -24.01
CA LEU A 874 -15.13 26.93 -23.82
C LEU A 874 -15.35 28.20 -23.00
N LYS A 875 -15.90 29.24 -23.65
CA LYS A 875 -16.16 30.56 -23.06
C LYS A 875 -17.62 30.76 -22.66
N THR A 876 -18.55 30.14 -23.37
CA THR A 876 -20.00 30.28 -23.11
C THR A 876 -20.69 28.93 -23.22
N ALA A 877 -21.50 28.57 -22.22
CA ALA A 877 -22.35 27.40 -22.26
C ALA A 877 -23.81 27.80 -21.96
N THR A 878 -24.73 27.43 -22.85
CA THR A 878 -26.17 27.64 -22.68
C THR A 878 -26.85 26.32 -22.36
N ILE A 879 -27.50 26.24 -21.20
CA ILE A 879 -28.24 25.05 -20.77
C ILE A 879 -29.65 25.08 -21.36
N GLY A 880 -30.09 23.97 -21.94
CA GLY A 880 -31.44 23.79 -22.49
C GLY A 880 -32.51 23.67 -21.41
N LYS A 881 -33.76 23.97 -21.75
CA LYS A 881 -34.88 24.03 -20.78
C LYS A 881 -35.33 22.66 -20.23
N GLY A 882 -34.95 21.56 -20.87
CA GLY A 882 -35.44 20.20 -20.57
C GLY A 882 -35.01 19.62 -19.22
N THR A 883 -33.84 20.01 -18.70
CA THR A 883 -33.34 19.50 -17.42
C THR A 883 -33.89 20.29 -16.22
N PRO A 884 -34.45 19.63 -15.18
CA PRO A 884 -34.98 20.32 -13.99
C PRO A 884 -33.89 20.65 -12.96
N SER A 885 -32.71 20.04 -13.05
CA SER A 885 -31.57 20.25 -12.16
C SER A 885 -30.29 20.54 -12.92
N PHE A 886 -29.40 21.27 -12.26
CA PHE A 886 -27.99 21.36 -12.62
C PHE A 886 -27.20 20.68 -11.51
N ASP A 887 -26.72 19.47 -11.78
CA ASP A 887 -25.92 18.61 -10.90
C ASP A 887 -24.69 18.07 -11.67
N ASN A 888 -23.84 17.24 -11.06
CA ASN A 888 -22.79 16.46 -11.74
C ASN A 888 -21.65 17.22 -12.47
N SER A 889 -21.38 18.48 -12.14
CA SER A 889 -20.17 19.20 -12.60
C SER A 889 -19.94 19.13 -14.12
N TRP A 890 -20.99 19.31 -14.93
CA TRP A 890 -20.97 19.08 -16.39
C TRP A 890 -19.80 19.71 -17.13
N PHE A 891 -19.32 20.87 -16.66
CA PHE A 891 -18.26 21.65 -17.29
C PHE A 891 -16.92 21.59 -16.53
N ALA A 892 -16.82 20.83 -15.44
CA ALA A 892 -15.59 20.72 -14.66
C ALA A 892 -14.66 19.62 -15.22
N PRO A 893 -13.34 19.70 -14.99
CA PRO A 893 -12.63 20.89 -14.53
C PRO A 893 -12.64 21.95 -15.64
N ALA A 894 -12.73 23.23 -15.26
CA ALA A 894 -12.65 24.36 -16.19
C ALA A 894 -11.52 25.29 -15.76
N THR A 895 -10.42 25.29 -16.52
CA THR A 895 -9.24 26.13 -16.26
C THR A 895 -9.41 27.56 -16.78
N GLN A 896 -10.34 27.77 -17.71
CA GLN A 896 -10.61 29.07 -18.36
C GLN A 896 -11.83 29.78 -17.77
N THR A 897 -11.96 31.08 -18.07
CA THR A 897 -13.19 31.82 -17.76
C THR A 897 -14.35 31.33 -18.62
N ILE A 898 -15.44 30.89 -17.97
CA ILE A 898 -16.65 30.41 -18.62
C ILE A 898 -17.90 31.14 -18.13
N LYS A 899 -18.75 31.55 -19.07
CA LYS A 899 -20.11 32.06 -18.82
C LYS A 899 -21.13 30.93 -18.97
N ILE A 900 -21.89 30.64 -17.93
CA ILE A 900 -22.96 29.64 -17.94
C ILE A 900 -24.31 30.35 -17.92
N ILE A 901 -25.11 30.13 -18.98
CA ILE A 901 -26.46 30.66 -19.13
C ILE A 901 -27.47 29.61 -18.65
N ILE A 902 -28.13 29.89 -17.53
CA ILE A 902 -29.06 28.98 -16.83
C ILE A 902 -30.51 29.36 -17.16
N PRO A 903 -31.36 28.42 -17.64
CA PRO A 903 -32.76 28.70 -17.93
C PRO A 903 -33.63 28.78 -16.66
N PRO A 904 -34.81 29.42 -16.73
CA PRO A 904 -35.74 29.52 -15.59
C PRO A 904 -36.34 28.17 -15.16
N SER A 905 -36.21 27.12 -15.99
CA SER A 905 -36.69 25.77 -15.67
C SER A 905 -35.85 25.04 -14.63
N ILE A 906 -34.62 25.49 -14.36
CA ILE A 906 -33.73 24.89 -13.35
C ILE A 906 -34.22 25.25 -11.95
N LYS A 907 -34.71 24.23 -11.25
CA LYS A 907 -35.26 24.34 -9.89
C LYS A 907 -34.21 24.03 -8.82
N ASN A 908 -33.24 23.18 -9.16
CA ASN A 908 -32.23 22.69 -8.24
C ASN A 908 -30.83 22.89 -8.83
N ILE A 909 -29.94 23.58 -8.11
CA ILE A 909 -28.52 23.69 -8.45
C ILE A 909 -27.73 23.02 -7.33
N GLY A 910 -27.00 21.95 -7.65
CA GLY A 910 -26.20 21.21 -6.67
C GLY A 910 -25.04 22.03 -6.13
N SER A 911 -24.64 21.80 -4.87
CA SER A 911 -23.55 22.54 -4.23
C SER A 911 -22.19 22.30 -4.89
N THR A 912 -21.99 21.19 -5.60
CA THR A 912 -20.70 20.79 -6.20
C THR A 912 -20.54 21.17 -7.67
N VAL A 913 -21.56 21.72 -8.35
CA VAL A 913 -21.50 21.88 -9.82
C VAL A 913 -20.41 22.80 -10.36
N PHE A 914 -19.95 23.74 -9.53
CA PHE A 914 -18.86 24.65 -9.85
C PHE A 914 -17.52 24.25 -9.21
N THR A 915 -17.41 23.02 -8.69
CA THR A 915 -16.16 22.53 -8.10
C THR A 915 -15.12 22.36 -9.23
N SER A 916 -13.87 22.73 -8.96
CA SER A 916 -12.79 22.75 -9.97
C SER A 916 -13.09 23.66 -11.18
N MET A 917 -13.78 24.78 -10.93
CA MET A 917 -14.07 25.82 -11.92
C MET A 917 -13.75 27.21 -11.34
N ASP A 918 -12.56 27.73 -11.60
CA ASP A 918 -12.02 28.91 -10.87
C ASP A 918 -12.56 30.25 -11.37
N ASN A 919 -13.09 30.29 -12.59
CA ASN A 919 -13.49 31.53 -13.25
C ASN A 919 -14.87 31.41 -13.91
N VAL A 920 -15.92 31.25 -13.11
CA VAL A 920 -17.31 31.09 -13.61
C VAL A 920 -18.10 32.39 -13.50
N LYS A 921 -18.83 32.74 -14.56
CA LYS A 921 -19.89 33.75 -14.56
C LYS A 921 -21.23 33.09 -14.80
N ILE A 922 -22.23 33.40 -13.98
CA ILE A 922 -23.59 32.90 -14.14
C ILE A 922 -24.46 34.01 -14.72
N GLU A 923 -25.30 33.66 -15.70
CA GLU A 923 -26.35 34.51 -16.24
C GLU A 923 -27.64 33.70 -16.34
N PHE A 924 -28.80 34.30 -16.05
CA PHE A 924 -30.09 33.65 -16.26
C PHE A 924 -30.68 34.09 -17.58
N SER A 925 -31.18 33.15 -18.40
CA SER A 925 -31.73 33.49 -19.73
C SER A 925 -33.04 34.31 -19.67
N SER A 926 -33.73 34.26 -18.54
CA SER A 926 -34.82 35.15 -18.13
C SER A 926 -34.87 35.16 -16.60
N GLU A 927 -35.76 35.97 -15.99
CA GLU A 927 -35.91 35.98 -14.53
C GLU A 927 -36.12 34.56 -13.97
N ASN A 928 -35.25 34.15 -13.04
CA ASN A 928 -35.35 32.88 -12.35
C ASN A 928 -36.08 33.08 -11.01
N ASN A 929 -37.12 32.29 -10.76
CA ASN A 929 -37.95 32.39 -9.55
C ASN A 929 -37.29 31.78 -8.31
N TYR A 930 -36.28 30.93 -8.49
CA TYR A 930 -35.64 30.15 -7.43
C TYR A 930 -34.29 30.73 -7.03
N TYR A 931 -33.51 31.21 -8.00
CA TYR A 931 -32.15 31.67 -7.79
C TYR A 931 -31.93 33.11 -8.27
N ASP A 932 -30.95 33.76 -7.65
CA ASP A 932 -30.37 35.03 -8.06
C ASP A 932 -28.83 34.90 -8.05
N TYR A 933 -28.13 35.78 -8.75
CA TYR A 933 -26.68 35.78 -8.82
C TYR A 933 -26.13 37.20 -8.78
N GLN A 934 -25.35 37.49 -7.75
CA GLN A 934 -24.65 38.77 -7.59
C GLN A 934 -23.33 38.53 -6.84
N ASP A 935 -22.30 39.31 -7.13
CA ASP A 935 -21.01 39.29 -6.42
C ASP A 935 -20.47 37.87 -6.15
N GLN A 936 -20.35 37.07 -7.22
CA GLN A 936 -19.84 35.68 -7.16
C GLN A 936 -20.65 34.75 -6.25
N THR A 937 -21.88 35.12 -5.95
CA THR A 937 -22.73 34.46 -4.98
C THR A 937 -24.01 33.97 -5.63
N LEU A 938 -24.25 32.66 -5.59
CA LEU A 938 -25.53 32.08 -5.95
C LEU A 938 -26.48 32.13 -4.75
N ILE A 939 -27.61 32.79 -4.91
CA ILE A 939 -28.57 33.11 -3.85
C ILE A 939 -29.87 32.37 -4.12
N GLY A 940 -30.39 31.64 -3.13
CA GLY A 940 -31.75 31.09 -3.22
C GLY A 940 -32.78 32.13 -2.77
N LYS A 941 -33.68 32.55 -3.67
CA LYS A 941 -34.67 33.61 -3.42
C LYS A 941 -35.68 33.23 -2.33
N ILE A 942 -36.12 31.98 -2.31
CA ILE A 942 -37.18 31.50 -1.39
C ILE A 942 -36.66 31.40 0.05
N LYS A 943 -35.52 30.73 0.25
CA LYS A 943 -34.91 30.56 1.59
C LYS A 943 -34.05 31.76 2.00
N LYS A 944 -33.80 32.70 1.09
CA LYS A 944 -32.81 33.77 1.25
C LYS A 944 -31.45 33.22 1.70
N ASN A 945 -31.02 32.14 1.07
CA ASN A 945 -29.83 31.40 1.48
C ASN A 945 -28.66 31.61 0.53
N LEU A 946 -27.44 31.57 1.08
CA LEU A 946 -26.20 31.42 0.33
C LEU A 946 -26.13 29.97 -0.14
N VAL A 947 -26.37 29.71 -1.43
CA VAL A 947 -26.38 28.34 -1.99
C VAL A 947 -24.95 27.89 -2.24
N THR A 948 -24.19 28.68 -3.01
CA THR A 948 -22.75 28.48 -3.16
C THR A 948 -22.04 29.73 -3.68
N THR A 949 -20.76 29.89 -3.35
CA THR A 949 -19.83 30.83 -3.98
C THR A 949 -19.24 30.24 -5.25
N VAL A 950 -19.06 31.05 -6.29
CA VAL A 950 -18.54 30.59 -7.59
C VAL A 950 -17.35 31.43 -8.04
N GLY A 951 -16.34 30.76 -8.61
CA GLY A 951 -15.10 31.39 -9.06
C GLY A 951 -14.23 31.94 -7.92
N LYS A 952 -13.21 32.74 -8.28
CA LYS A 952 -12.23 33.30 -7.35
C LYS A 952 -12.80 34.48 -6.54
N LEU A 953 -12.96 34.26 -5.23
CA LEU A 953 -13.36 35.27 -4.26
C LEU A 953 -12.29 36.35 -4.06
N GLY A 954 -12.72 37.57 -3.73
CA GLY A 954 -11.83 38.65 -3.30
C GLY A 954 -11.15 38.36 -1.95
N LYS A 955 -10.11 39.13 -1.59
CA LYS A 955 -9.42 38.99 -0.27
C LYS A 955 -10.40 39.11 0.90
N VAL A 956 -11.33 40.04 0.79
CA VAL A 956 -12.49 40.17 1.69
C VAL A 956 -13.73 39.81 0.89
N TYR A 957 -14.49 38.83 1.36
CA TYR A 957 -15.80 38.48 0.83
C TYR A 957 -16.87 38.89 1.83
N GLU A 958 -17.76 39.79 1.42
CA GLU A 958 -18.88 40.23 2.23
C GLU A 958 -20.14 39.49 1.80
N VAL A 959 -20.74 38.74 2.74
CA VAL A 959 -22.00 38.04 2.47
C VAL A 959 -23.08 39.09 2.18
N PRO A 960 -23.80 38.99 1.05
CA PRO A 960 -24.80 40.00 0.69
C PRO A 960 -25.88 40.19 1.76
N GLU A 961 -26.31 41.44 1.97
CA GLU A 961 -27.24 41.79 3.07
C GLU A 961 -28.59 41.08 3.02
N GLN A 962 -29.02 40.58 1.86
CA GLN A 962 -30.29 39.85 1.72
C GLN A 962 -30.26 38.41 2.24
N ILE A 963 -29.07 37.86 2.52
CA ILE A 963 -28.92 36.48 3.00
C ILE A 963 -29.38 36.37 4.46
N ARG A 964 -30.04 35.26 4.79
CA ARG A 964 -30.51 34.90 6.14
C ARG A 964 -30.00 33.53 6.59
N VAL A 965 -29.66 32.66 5.62
CA VAL A 965 -29.19 31.30 5.87
C VAL A 965 -27.93 31.05 5.04
N ILE A 966 -26.93 30.39 5.61
CA ILE A 966 -25.77 29.92 4.86
C ILE A 966 -25.87 28.39 4.74
N ASP A 967 -25.98 27.86 3.52
CA ASP A 967 -26.09 26.41 3.31
C ASP A 967 -24.75 25.70 3.61
N SER A 968 -24.82 24.39 3.88
CA SER A 968 -23.65 23.55 4.10
C SER A 968 -22.67 23.63 2.92
N ASN A 969 -21.39 23.89 3.22
CA ASN A 969 -20.32 24.02 2.22
C ASN A 969 -20.58 25.05 1.11
N ALA A 970 -21.45 26.04 1.36
CA ALA A 970 -21.77 27.09 0.41
C ALA A 970 -20.54 27.94 0.05
N ILE A 971 -19.61 28.16 0.98
CA ILE A 971 -18.34 28.85 0.70
C ILE A 971 -17.27 27.79 0.41
N LYS A 972 -16.85 27.67 -0.85
CA LYS A 972 -16.04 26.52 -1.30
C LYS A 972 -14.58 26.58 -0.85
N ARG A 973 -14.07 25.39 -0.51
CA ARG A 973 -12.71 25.06 -0.09
C ARG A 973 -12.06 24.24 -1.19
N ASP A 974 -10.83 24.55 -1.60
CA ASP A 974 -10.04 23.59 -2.37
C ASP A 974 -9.71 22.40 -1.47
N THR A 975 -10.29 21.25 -1.79
CA THR A 975 -9.90 19.92 -1.32
C THR A 975 -9.72 19.07 -2.55
N SER A 976 -8.55 19.17 -3.16
CA SER A 976 -7.97 18.02 -3.83
C SER A 976 -7.55 17.02 -2.75
N ASP A 977 -8.52 16.28 -2.18
CA ASP A 977 -8.19 15.02 -1.50
C ASP A 977 -8.07 13.95 -2.59
N ASP A 978 -6.90 13.33 -2.77
CA ASP A 978 -6.59 12.11 -2.03
C ASP A 978 -5.22 11.50 -2.41
N SER A 979 -4.65 10.78 -1.44
CA SER A 979 -3.61 9.74 -1.52
C SER A 979 -2.11 10.11 -1.40
N SER A 980 -1.58 9.67 -0.24
CA SER A 980 -0.29 8.97 -0.03
C SER A 980 0.93 9.73 0.54
N SER A 981 1.44 9.13 1.63
CA SER A 981 2.78 9.21 2.23
C SER A 981 3.26 10.50 2.92
N SER A 982 3.41 10.36 4.24
CA SER A 982 4.56 10.75 5.10
C SER A 982 5.53 11.87 4.68
N GLU A 983 5.76 12.73 5.68
CA GLU A 983 6.95 13.56 5.94
C GLU A 983 7.25 14.76 5.02
N GLU A 984 7.54 15.88 5.70
CA GLU A 984 7.90 17.22 5.21
C GLU A 984 6.79 18.05 4.51
N LEU A 985 6.36 19.10 5.23
CA LEU A 985 5.56 20.22 4.71
C LEU A 985 6.36 20.97 3.63
N ASP A 986 6.37 20.45 2.42
CA ASP A 986 6.83 21.18 1.24
C ASP A 986 5.77 22.22 0.82
N LEU A 987 6.06 23.45 1.22
CA LEU A 987 5.83 24.71 0.48
C LEU A 987 4.85 24.63 -0.72
N LEU A 988 3.58 24.89 -0.42
CA LEU A 988 2.54 25.25 -1.38
C LEU A 988 2.93 26.50 -2.17
N VAL A 989 3.55 26.30 -3.33
CA VAL A 989 3.46 27.22 -4.47
C VAL A 989 2.00 27.23 -4.91
N GLN A 990 1.28 28.30 -4.58
CA GLN A 990 -0.05 28.56 -5.15
C GLN A 990 0.10 28.91 -6.64
N SER A 991 0.08 27.91 -7.51
CA SER A 991 -0.03 28.17 -8.95
C SER A 991 -1.48 28.36 -9.40
N ASP A 992 -2.48 27.63 -8.90
CA ASP A 992 -3.75 27.52 -9.64
C ASP A 992 -5.06 27.52 -8.81
N GLY A 993 -5.37 28.61 -8.10
CA GLY A 993 -6.72 29.17 -8.32
C GLY A 993 -7.81 29.23 -7.24
N ILE A 994 -7.70 28.66 -6.03
CA ILE A 994 -8.66 28.99 -4.94
C ILE A 994 -7.95 29.64 -3.76
N ALA A 995 -7.69 30.95 -3.89
CA ALA A 995 -7.51 31.78 -2.71
C ALA A 995 -8.89 31.94 -2.06
N ARG A 996 -9.13 31.20 -0.97
CA ARG A 996 -10.29 31.46 -0.10
C ARG A 996 -10.22 32.93 0.32
N ALA A 997 -11.36 33.62 0.39
CA ALA A 997 -11.38 34.95 0.97
C ALA A 997 -10.66 34.89 2.33
N ALA A 998 -9.62 35.71 2.49
CA ALA A 998 -8.85 35.77 3.73
C ALA A 998 -9.73 36.27 4.89
N ILE A 999 -10.77 37.04 4.57
CA ILE A 999 -11.78 37.53 5.51
C ILE A 999 -13.18 37.27 4.92
N ILE A 1000 -14.04 36.59 5.69
CA ILE A 1000 -15.47 36.49 5.40
C ILE A 1000 -16.22 37.40 6.36
N LYS A 1001 -16.87 38.44 5.82
CA LYS A 1001 -17.69 39.37 6.60
C LYS A 1001 -19.14 38.90 6.57
N ILE A 1002 -19.66 38.57 7.76
CA ILE A 1002 -21.02 38.09 7.94
C ILE A 1002 -21.87 39.19 8.57
N GLN A 1003 -23.04 39.44 8.00
CA GLN A 1003 -23.98 40.45 8.49
C GLN A 1003 -24.73 39.97 9.74
N SER A 1004 -25.20 40.88 10.58
CA SER A 1004 -25.95 40.60 11.81
C SER A 1004 -27.32 39.95 11.59
N ASN A 1005 -27.79 39.89 10.36
CA ASN A 1005 -29.12 39.39 10.00
C ASN A 1005 -29.14 37.90 9.61
N ILE A 1006 -28.01 37.20 9.71
CA ILE A 1006 -27.93 35.74 9.50
C ILE A 1006 -28.52 34.99 10.70
N SER A 1007 -29.54 34.17 10.46
CA SER A 1007 -30.28 33.44 11.49
C SER A 1007 -29.95 31.95 11.58
N THR A 1008 -29.31 31.37 10.57
CA THR A 1008 -29.02 29.91 10.53
C THR A 1008 -27.77 29.59 9.70
N PHE A 1009 -26.96 28.67 10.21
CA PHE A 1009 -25.80 28.09 9.52
C PHE A 1009 -26.04 26.60 9.31
N GLY A 1010 -25.85 26.12 8.08
CA GLY A 1010 -25.79 24.68 7.76
C GLY A 1010 -24.54 24.03 8.34
N SER A 1011 -24.49 22.69 8.37
CA SER A 1011 -23.30 21.94 8.77
C SER A 1011 -22.13 22.38 7.90
N VAL A 1012 -21.14 22.99 8.51
CA VAL A 1012 -20.03 23.56 7.81
C VAL A 1012 -18.80 22.70 8.07
N ASP A 1013 -18.28 22.04 7.03
CA ASP A 1013 -16.93 21.49 7.04
C ASP A 1013 -15.95 22.67 6.95
N PHE A 1014 -15.86 23.42 8.03
CA PHE A 1014 -14.99 24.57 8.14
C PHE A 1014 -13.86 24.31 9.13
N THR A 1015 -12.64 24.44 8.63
CA THR A 1015 -11.61 25.21 9.33
C THR A 1015 -11.80 26.69 8.94
N VAL A 1016 -12.74 27.41 9.57
CA VAL A 1016 -12.77 28.88 9.49
C VAL A 1016 -11.75 29.36 10.51
N GLN A 1017 -10.67 30.01 10.08
CA GLN A 1017 -9.70 30.54 11.03
C GLN A 1017 -10.24 31.79 11.76
N SER A 1018 -11.18 32.56 11.19
CA SER A 1018 -11.73 33.76 11.83
C SER A 1018 -13.05 34.29 11.22
N MET A 1019 -13.97 34.78 12.07
CA MET A 1019 -15.27 35.39 11.68
C MET A 1019 -15.51 36.73 12.42
N CYS A 1020 -15.92 37.80 11.72
CA CYS A 1020 -16.46 39.04 12.34
C CYS A 1020 -17.99 39.04 12.24
N TYR A 1021 -18.68 39.20 13.38
CA TYR A 1021 -20.13 39.31 13.51
C TYR A 1021 -20.46 40.45 14.48
N GLU A 1022 -21.31 41.40 14.07
CA GLU A 1022 -21.71 42.58 14.88
C GLU A 1022 -20.57 43.49 15.40
N GLY A 1023 -19.41 43.48 14.75
CA GLY A 1023 -18.23 44.26 15.18
C GLY A 1023 -17.35 43.53 16.20
N GLU A 1024 -17.72 42.29 16.55
CA GLU A 1024 -17.02 41.38 17.45
C GLU A 1024 -16.42 40.18 16.68
N TYR A 1025 -15.44 39.50 17.26
CA TYR A 1025 -14.46 38.67 16.56
C TYR A 1025 -14.38 37.22 17.13
N TYR A 1026 -14.31 36.16 16.29
CA TYR A 1026 -14.46 34.72 16.69
C TYR A 1026 -13.52 33.71 15.93
N LEU A 1027 -13.03 32.62 16.59
CA LEU A 1027 -12.17 31.51 16.02
C LEU A 1027 -12.95 30.21 15.76
N GLY A 1028 -12.51 29.37 14.82
CA GLY A 1028 -13.21 28.16 14.39
C GLY A 1028 -12.72 26.77 14.83
N ASP A 1029 -11.77 26.62 15.77
CA ASP A 1029 -11.31 25.26 16.19
C ASP A 1029 -12.28 24.50 17.13
N SER A 1030 -13.53 24.96 17.30
CA SER A 1030 -14.54 24.31 18.16
C SER A 1030 -15.88 23.99 17.48
N LEU A 1031 -15.94 23.85 16.14
CA LEU A 1031 -17.20 23.64 15.41
C LEU A 1031 -17.49 22.19 14.99
N THR A 1032 -16.85 21.19 15.58
CA THR A 1032 -17.29 19.79 15.42
C THR A 1032 -18.18 19.36 16.58
N THR A 1033 -19.47 19.65 16.53
CA THR A 1033 -20.46 18.72 17.12
C THR A 1033 -21.82 18.87 16.45
N SER A 1034 -22.29 17.73 15.94
CA SER A 1034 -23.69 17.32 15.91
C SER A 1034 -24.55 18.00 16.98
N SER A 1035 -25.52 18.79 16.52
CA SER A 1035 -26.87 19.02 17.09
C SER A 1035 -27.27 20.49 16.99
N SER A 1036 -28.46 20.68 16.43
CA SER A 1036 -29.22 21.92 16.38
C SER A 1036 -29.20 22.66 17.72
N SER A 1037 -28.51 23.79 17.80
CA SER A 1037 -28.72 24.75 18.88
C SER A 1037 -28.32 26.16 18.46
N SER A 1038 -29.17 27.10 18.86
CA SER A 1038 -29.15 28.53 18.58
C SER A 1038 -27.83 29.21 18.98
N ILE A 1039 -27.44 30.23 18.21
CA ILE A 1039 -26.27 31.12 18.38
C ILE A 1039 -26.20 31.70 19.81
N THR A 1040 -25.60 30.99 20.76
CA THR A 1040 -25.43 31.51 22.13
C THR A 1040 -24.10 31.20 22.80
N THR A 1041 -23.17 30.50 22.15
CA THR A 1041 -21.83 30.35 22.74
C THR A 1041 -20.75 30.21 21.67
N ILE A 1042 -20.04 31.30 21.37
CA ILE A 1042 -18.84 31.28 20.54
C ILE A 1042 -17.70 31.85 21.40
N TYR A 1043 -16.72 31.00 21.73
CA TYR A 1043 -15.55 31.35 22.54
C TYR A 1043 -14.37 31.79 21.64
N ASN A 1044 -13.62 32.78 22.13
CA ASN A 1044 -12.61 33.61 21.45
C ASN A 1044 -11.37 32.88 20.87
N SER A 1045 -10.88 33.36 19.70
CA SER A 1045 -9.46 33.62 19.30
C SER A 1045 -9.31 33.75 17.73
N TYR A 1046 -8.12 33.81 17.10
CA TYR A 1046 -7.69 34.67 15.95
C TYR A 1046 -7.50 34.14 14.49
N ALA A 1047 -7.61 35.03 13.47
CA ALA A 1047 -6.83 35.11 12.21
C ALA A 1047 -6.86 36.53 11.56
N SER A 1048 -5.80 36.86 10.82
CA SER A 1048 -5.57 38.12 10.07
C SER A 1048 -4.92 37.84 8.70
N GLU A 1049 -5.02 38.76 7.73
CA GLU A 1049 -4.69 38.51 6.31
C GLU A 1049 -3.23 38.08 6.02
N ASN A 1050 -3.08 36.80 5.64
CA ASN A 1050 -1.94 36.13 4.97
C ASN A 1050 -0.80 35.61 5.87
N TYR A 1051 -0.98 34.48 6.56
CA TYR A 1051 -0.51 33.10 6.19
C TYR A 1051 -1.22 32.07 7.08
N LEU A 1052 -1.69 30.96 6.49
CA LEU A 1052 -2.21 29.78 7.23
C LEU A 1052 -1.08 29.18 8.08
N TYR A 1053 -1.34 28.85 9.35
CA TYR A 1053 -0.93 27.64 10.08
C TYR A 1053 -0.94 27.90 11.60
N ASN A 1054 -1.70 27.09 12.34
CA ASN A 1054 -1.93 27.19 13.79
C ASN A 1054 -0.69 26.88 14.67
N VAL A 1055 0.43 26.43 14.10
CA VAL A 1055 1.52 25.82 14.89
C VAL A 1055 2.49 26.85 15.50
N LEU A 1056 2.47 28.11 15.07
CA LEU A 1056 3.56 29.07 15.39
C LEU A 1056 3.20 30.24 16.31
N PHE A 1057 1.93 30.57 16.56
CA PHE A 1057 1.57 31.74 17.36
C PHE A 1057 0.51 31.43 18.43
N GLY A 1058 0.92 31.49 19.70
CA GLY A 1058 0.02 31.36 20.84
C GLY A 1058 -1.02 32.47 20.91
N SER A 1059 -2.13 32.19 21.60
CA SER A 1059 -3.37 32.98 21.69
C SER A 1059 -3.27 34.36 22.35
N GLU A 1060 -2.09 34.89 22.61
CA GLU A 1060 -1.91 36.01 23.56
C GLU A 1060 -1.83 37.42 22.93
N ASN A 1061 -1.94 37.56 21.60
CA ASN A 1061 -1.54 38.80 20.89
C ASN A 1061 -2.65 39.55 20.12
N ALA A 1062 -3.90 39.56 20.59
CA ALA A 1062 -5.01 40.17 19.85
C ALA A 1062 -5.52 41.51 20.35
N GLY A 1063 -5.86 42.39 19.40
CA GLY A 1063 -6.48 43.69 19.65
C GLY A 1063 -8.03 43.63 19.66
N PRO A 1064 -8.70 44.60 20.31
CA PRO A 1064 -10.12 44.54 20.65
C PRO A 1064 -11.13 45.04 19.58
N LYS A 1065 -10.77 45.18 18.28
CA LYS A 1065 -11.68 45.76 17.26
C LYS A 1065 -11.53 45.11 15.88
N CYS A 1066 -12.64 44.85 15.16
CA CYS A 1066 -12.64 44.45 13.74
C CYS A 1066 -11.89 45.52 12.90
N SER A 1067 -10.83 45.12 12.19
CA SER A 1067 -10.03 45.96 11.29
C SER A 1067 -9.97 45.33 9.89
N THR A 1068 -9.99 46.17 8.87
CA THR A 1068 -9.75 45.76 7.46
C THR A 1068 -8.25 45.75 7.10
N SER A 1069 -7.35 45.92 8.08
CA SER A 1069 -5.90 46.09 7.90
C SER A 1069 -5.06 45.52 9.05
N LEU A 1070 -3.81 45.11 8.77
CA LEU A 1070 -2.83 44.55 9.73
C LEU A 1070 -1.96 45.61 10.42
N SER A 1071 -1.49 45.33 11.64
CA SER A 1071 -0.56 46.17 12.43
C SER A 1071 0.88 46.13 11.89
N ASP A 1072 1.60 47.26 11.97
CA ASP A 1072 3.02 47.40 11.56
C ASP A 1072 3.98 46.47 12.30
N SER A 1073 3.65 46.06 13.53
CA SER A 1073 4.48 45.15 14.34
C SER A 1073 4.53 43.71 13.81
N PHE A 1074 3.67 43.35 12.85
CA PHE A 1074 3.55 42.00 12.27
C PHE A 1074 3.96 41.93 10.79
N LYS A 1075 4.54 43.02 10.24
CA LYS A 1075 5.17 43.01 8.92
C LYS A 1075 6.48 42.22 8.97
N TRP A 1076 6.44 40.94 8.64
CA TRP A 1076 7.66 40.14 8.46
C TRP A 1076 8.49 40.72 7.31
N ARG A 1077 9.73 41.13 7.61
CA ARG A 1077 10.67 41.83 6.70
C ARG A 1077 10.96 41.11 5.38
N HIS A 1078 10.61 39.82 5.28
CA HIS A 1078 11.04 38.93 4.20
C HIS A 1078 10.01 38.84 3.06
N ILE A 1079 8.77 39.31 3.28
CA ILE A 1079 7.65 39.09 2.35
C ILE A 1079 7.12 40.40 1.73
N VAL A 1080 7.21 41.54 2.44
CA VAL A 1080 6.51 42.78 2.04
C VAL A 1080 7.45 43.92 1.59
N GLY A 1081 8.76 43.71 1.57
CA GLY A 1081 9.70 44.79 1.24
C GLY A 1081 9.70 45.94 2.26
N MET A 1082 10.51 46.96 1.97
CA MET A 1082 10.86 48.04 2.91
C MET A 1082 9.67 48.96 3.24
N SER A 1083 9.56 49.42 4.50
CA SER A 1083 8.55 50.40 4.91
C SER A 1083 8.77 51.78 4.25
N SER A 1084 7.76 52.64 4.24
CA SER A 1084 7.86 53.99 3.63
C SER A 1084 8.98 54.85 4.24
N ALA A 1085 9.26 54.69 5.53
CA ALA A 1085 10.38 55.36 6.21
C ALA A 1085 11.74 54.77 5.79
N GLU A 1086 11.81 53.45 5.58
CA GLU A 1086 13.01 52.76 5.11
C GLU A 1086 13.26 52.96 3.60
N ILE A 1087 12.21 53.09 2.77
CA ILE A 1087 12.30 53.55 1.39
C ILE A 1087 12.83 54.98 1.37
N GLY A 1088 12.33 55.86 2.25
CA GLY A 1088 12.87 57.20 2.44
C GLY A 1088 14.35 57.19 2.85
N LEU A 1089 14.74 56.32 3.79
CA LEU A 1089 16.12 56.17 4.25
C LEU A 1089 17.04 55.59 3.17
N THR A 1090 16.54 54.64 2.36
CA THR A 1090 17.29 53.98 1.29
C THR A 1090 17.44 54.88 0.08
N VAL A 1091 16.39 55.62 -0.28
CA VAL A 1091 16.48 56.68 -1.29
C VAL A 1091 17.46 57.76 -0.83
N ALA A 1092 17.45 58.15 0.46
CA ALA A 1092 18.44 59.06 1.02
C ALA A 1092 19.86 58.47 0.97
N PHE A 1093 20.04 57.18 1.31
CA PHE A 1093 21.33 56.50 1.26
C PHE A 1093 21.86 56.38 -0.17
N VAL A 1094 21.00 56.08 -1.14
CA VAL A 1094 21.32 56.00 -2.56
C VAL A 1094 21.66 57.40 -3.12
N ILE A 1095 20.94 58.45 -2.72
CA ILE A 1095 21.27 59.83 -3.08
C ILE A 1095 22.63 60.24 -2.51
N VAL A 1096 22.93 59.88 -1.25
CA VAL A 1096 24.24 60.12 -0.62
C VAL A 1096 25.36 59.31 -1.30
N LEU A 1097 25.09 58.06 -1.66
CA LEU A 1097 26.05 57.20 -2.36
C LEU A 1097 26.32 57.73 -3.78
N ILE A 1098 25.29 58.17 -4.50
CA ILE A 1098 25.42 58.83 -5.81
C ILE A 1098 26.19 60.15 -5.66
N ALA A 1099 25.91 60.95 -4.63
CA ALA A 1099 26.65 62.19 -4.37
C ALA A 1099 28.14 61.92 -4.03
N LEU A 1100 28.44 60.85 -3.28
CA LEU A 1100 29.81 60.39 -3.00
C LEU A 1100 30.51 59.88 -4.26
N ILE A 1101 29.82 59.09 -5.09
CA ILE A 1101 30.34 58.63 -6.38
C ILE A 1101 30.58 59.82 -7.32
N VAL A 1102 29.69 60.81 -7.36
CA VAL A 1102 29.88 62.06 -8.13
C VAL A 1102 31.04 62.88 -7.58
N LEU A 1103 31.23 62.96 -6.26
CA LEU A 1103 32.38 63.62 -5.63
C LEU A 1103 33.70 62.91 -5.93
N VAL A 1104 33.72 61.57 -5.91
CA VAL A 1104 34.89 60.76 -6.28
C VAL A 1104 35.19 60.91 -7.77
N ILE A 1105 34.16 60.88 -8.63
CA ILE A 1105 34.32 61.15 -10.07
C ILE A 1105 34.83 62.58 -10.29
N LEU A 1106 34.30 63.59 -9.61
CA LEU A 1106 34.81 64.97 -9.70
C LEU A 1106 36.25 65.11 -9.18
N TYR A 1107 36.62 64.35 -8.15
CA TYR A 1107 37.99 64.28 -7.61
C TYR A 1107 38.98 63.64 -8.59
N PHE A 1108 38.55 62.67 -9.41
CA PHE A 1108 39.39 62.02 -10.42
C PHE A 1108 39.30 62.65 -11.83
N VAL A 1109 38.23 63.39 -12.15
CA VAL A 1109 38.00 64.00 -13.48
C VAL A 1109 38.51 65.45 -13.56
N PHE A 1110 38.67 66.17 -12.44
CA PHE A 1110 39.37 67.46 -12.41
C PHE A 1110 40.81 67.30 -11.89
N PRO A 1111 41.84 67.34 -12.75
CA PRO A 1111 43.21 67.36 -12.28
C PRO A 1111 43.48 68.73 -11.66
N PHE A 1112 43.63 68.78 -10.33
CA PHE A 1112 44.35 69.88 -9.68
C PHE A 1112 45.81 69.81 -10.13
N SER A 1113 46.07 70.51 -11.23
CA SER A 1113 47.40 70.94 -11.62
C SER A 1113 47.95 71.88 -10.54
N LYS A 1114 49.21 71.65 -10.20
CA LYS A 1114 50.06 72.55 -9.41
C LYS A 1114 49.88 74.01 -9.86
N CYS A 1115 49.74 74.92 -8.89
CA CYS A 1115 50.34 76.24 -9.00
C CYS A 1115 50.80 76.70 -7.62
N SER A 1116 52.12 76.85 -7.48
CA SER A 1116 52.75 77.55 -6.39
C SER A 1116 52.63 79.05 -6.56
N SER A 1117 52.68 79.73 -5.40
CA SER A 1117 53.22 81.06 -5.11
C SER A 1117 52.38 82.33 -5.37
N LYS A 1118 52.04 82.95 -4.22
CA LYS A 1118 52.23 84.35 -3.80
C LYS A 1118 51.40 85.49 -4.41
N GLY A 1119 51.00 86.40 -3.50
CA GLY A 1119 50.55 87.78 -3.72
C GLY A 1119 49.04 87.91 -3.46
N GLU A 1120 48.55 88.47 -2.37
CA GLU A 1120 48.58 89.88 -1.89
C GLU A 1120 47.15 90.45 -1.92
N GLU A 1121 46.83 91.17 -0.84
CA GLU A 1121 45.72 92.08 -0.52
C GLU A 1121 44.66 92.43 -1.59
N ALA A 1122 43.38 92.27 -1.22
CA ALA A 1122 42.36 93.34 -1.07
C ALA A 1122 40.99 92.75 -0.74
#